data_AF-A0A8C3VJP4-F1
#
_entry.id   AF-A0A8C3VJP4-F1
#
_cell.length_a   1.000
_cell.length_b   1.000
_cell.length_c   1.000
_cell.angle_alpha   90.00
_cell.angle_beta   90.00
_cell.angle_gamma   90.00
#
_symmetry.space_group_name_H-M   'P 1'
#
loop_
_entity.id
_entity.type
_entity.pdbx_description
1 polymer ?
#
loop_
_entity_poly.entity_id
_entity_poly.type
_entity_poly.pdbx_seq_one_letter_code
_entity_poly.pdbx_strand_id
1 'polypeptide(L)'
;MDLGPLNICEEMTILHGGFLLAEQLFRPKALAELTKSDWEHVGRPIVEALREISSATACSQPFAWKKKALIITWAKVLQPYPVTPSDTEARWQEDVFFSVGSMIPAINHTVLFELLKSLEASRLFIQLLLALPATVCRAELERFLEHMAVDTSSKDVAFFLDVWWEMMKHEDDQQDPLLSQFRSVAHKYLSSSDEFSHPPKRFKSDPDVCPTTPLLAMLLAGLKQIQSRILCPGMKCCALANLADMLTVFALTGDDPQEVSATVYLDKLATVISVWNSDIQNPYHQQALAEKVREAERDISLTSLARLPSETTFVGFEFLLSLLRDWGEELQAMLSSGQGPSYDSYRLCDSLTSFSQNLKLFLATSSLSKEERQEVSKLAECVGDFLKNTSRVLGKKGFEKDIAASIAMAIIEQKMDRHMEMCYIFASERKWAFSDAWLACLVNNRALFQEPGLVLKLLETVTDVGTADRAVTEAQIKQVIDLTLECYAHLSLPDKNKVLSGVLLSWGRKGLSEKLLAHLEGFQEDLNTTFNQLAQSTSEQGLAKAVASVARLVILHPEVTVKKVCSMAVVNLGTHRFLAQILTAFPALRFAEEQGPNPSTSFVVSCLKETVWTKFSTPREEKQFLELLSCLASPVKPQGIPVAALLEPDEVLKEFVLPFLMLDVTEVALSLRIFIQTLEAHACLEDYWLQTCSPFPLIFSLCQLLDGFSKYWQLPREKRCLPLDGKDLVIHILELLYEAVLANAETFSPDAWVRSLSWLHRKLEQLDWTVGLRLKSFFEGHFKCEVPATLFEICKLSEDEWTSQAHPGYGPGTGLLAWMESCCTSRGNSERMLALLVVDVGNPEEVRLFSKGFLVALVQVMPWCSPQEWQCLNQLTRRLLEKQLLHVPYSLEYIQFVPLLNLKPFAQELQLSVLWLRAFQFLCSQSCRNWLPMEGWSHVVRLLCNSLTSLLDSVRLTQSVGPWAQGQEQDLTQEALFFYTQVFCHVLHIMAMLHQEVCEPLYVLALEILTCYETLSKTHPSVSSLLQKVNEQRFLKSIAENITPEERRQTLLQKISSF
;
A
#
# COMPACT_ATOMS: atom_id res chain seq x y z
N MET A 1 -5.88 -20.50 -40.74
CA MET A 1 -5.41 -21.54 -41.70
C MET A 1 -6.57 -21.80 -42.63
N ASP A 2 -6.48 -21.38 -43.89
CA ASP A 2 -7.50 -21.67 -44.91
C ASP A 2 -7.44 -23.17 -45.26
N LEU A 3 -8.36 -23.95 -44.70
CA LEU A 3 -8.62 -25.31 -45.15
C LEU A 3 -9.26 -25.21 -46.54
N GLY A 4 -8.48 -25.50 -47.59
CA GLY A 4 -8.94 -25.55 -48.98
C GLY A 4 -10.07 -26.58 -49.24
N PRO A 5 -10.49 -26.77 -50.51
CA PRO A 5 -11.57 -27.69 -50.86
C PRO A 5 -11.39 -29.07 -50.23
N LEU A 6 -12.47 -29.62 -49.66
CA LEU A 6 -12.45 -30.93 -49.01
C LEU A 6 -12.06 -32.00 -50.07
N ASN A 7 -10.86 -32.56 -49.93
CA ASN A 7 -10.34 -33.56 -50.86
C ASN A 7 -11.05 -34.92 -50.71
N ILE A 8 -11.18 -35.64 -51.83
CA ILE A 8 -11.61 -37.04 -51.87
C ILE A 8 -10.53 -37.89 -51.20
N CYS A 9 -10.86 -38.55 -50.10
CA CYS A 9 -9.96 -39.44 -49.35
C CYS A 9 -10.59 -40.82 -49.18
N GLU A 10 -9.85 -41.74 -48.55
CA GLU A 10 -10.26 -43.13 -48.34
C GLU A 10 -11.60 -43.21 -47.58
N GLU A 11 -11.74 -42.44 -46.50
CA GLU A 11 -12.95 -42.39 -45.68
C GLU A 11 -14.16 -41.88 -46.48
N MET A 12 -13.94 -40.96 -47.42
CA MET A 12 -15.03 -40.49 -48.28
C MET A 12 -15.46 -41.56 -49.30
N THR A 13 -14.51 -42.37 -49.75
CA THR A 13 -14.80 -43.50 -50.66
C THR A 13 -15.62 -44.58 -49.95
N ILE A 14 -15.32 -44.85 -48.68
CA ILE A 14 -16.10 -45.74 -47.81
C ILE A 14 -17.52 -45.20 -47.64
N LEU A 15 -17.68 -43.90 -47.33
CA LEU A 15 -18.98 -43.26 -47.20
C LEU A 15 -19.80 -43.33 -48.50
N HIS A 16 -19.17 -43.03 -49.63
CA HIS A 16 -19.78 -43.14 -50.96
C HIS A 16 -20.26 -44.57 -51.25
N GLY A 17 -19.43 -45.58 -50.95
CA GLY A 17 -19.79 -46.99 -51.06
C GLY A 17 -21.03 -47.34 -50.24
N GLY A 18 -21.13 -46.83 -49.01
CA GLY A 18 -22.31 -47.00 -48.15
C GLY A 18 -23.59 -46.44 -48.77
N PHE A 19 -23.55 -45.24 -49.36
CA PHE A 19 -24.71 -44.65 -50.05
C PHE A 19 -25.09 -45.39 -51.35
N LEU A 20 -24.11 -45.86 -52.13
CA LEU A 20 -24.39 -46.64 -53.35
C LEU A 20 -25.02 -47.99 -53.03
N LEU A 21 -24.56 -48.66 -51.97
CA LEU A 21 -25.16 -49.92 -51.50
C LEU A 21 -26.59 -49.70 -51.02
N ALA A 22 -26.85 -48.62 -50.28
CA ALA A 22 -28.21 -48.24 -49.90
C ALA A 22 -29.11 -47.96 -51.13
N GLU A 23 -28.60 -47.24 -52.13
CA GLU A 23 -29.35 -46.97 -53.36
C GLU A 23 -29.63 -48.25 -54.16
N GLN A 24 -28.69 -49.19 -54.21
CA GLN A 24 -28.90 -50.50 -54.81
C GLN A 24 -29.99 -51.31 -54.10
N LEU A 25 -30.03 -51.27 -52.76
CA LEU A 25 -31.04 -51.95 -51.95
C LEU A 25 -32.45 -51.36 -52.14
N PHE A 26 -32.57 -50.09 -52.54
CA PHE A 26 -33.85 -49.40 -52.68
C PHE A 26 -34.43 -49.37 -54.11
N ARG A 27 -33.70 -49.92 -55.10
CA ARG A 27 -34.18 -49.96 -56.50
C ARG A 27 -35.51 -50.72 -56.64
N PRO A 28 -36.43 -50.25 -57.52
CA PRO A 28 -36.24 -49.22 -58.54
C PRO A 28 -36.41 -47.76 -58.05
N LYS A 29 -36.74 -47.52 -56.77
CA LYS A 29 -36.88 -46.18 -56.22
C LYS A 29 -35.52 -45.55 -55.91
N ALA A 30 -35.44 -44.22 -55.94
CA ALA A 30 -34.24 -43.47 -55.56
C ALA A 30 -34.25 -43.13 -54.07
N LEU A 31 -33.08 -42.94 -53.45
CA LEU A 31 -32.97 -42.55 -52.02
C LEU A 31 -33.66 -41.21 -51.70
N ALA A 32 -33.94 -40.37 -52.71
CA ALA A 32 -34.74 -39.16 -52.57
C ALA A 32 -36.24 -39.44 -52.25
N GLU A 33 -36.73 -40.65 -52.53
CA GLU A 33 -38.11 -41.09 -52.27
C GLU A 33 -38.24 -41.95 -51.00
N LEU A 34 -37.17 -42.05 -50.20
CA LEU A 34 -37.11 -42.93 -49.03
C LEU A 34 -38.07 -42.46 -47.93
N THR A 35 -38.91 -43.37 -47.42
CA THR A 35 -39.82 -43.11 -46.29
C THR A 35 -39.26 -43.67 -44.98
N LYS A 36 -39.80 -43.21 -43.84
CA LYS A 36 -39.30 -43.57 -42.51
C LYS A 36 -39.26 -45.10 -42.27
N SER A 37 -40.28 -45.83 -42.73
CA SER A 37 -40.34 -47.29 -42.60
C SER A 37 -39.29 -48.03 -43.42
N ASP A 38 -38.78 -47.42 -44.49
CA ASP A 38 -37.78 -48.04 -45.37
C ASP A 38 -36.37 -48.02 -44.75
N TRP A 39 -36.12 -47.13 -43.79
CA TRP A 39 -34.79 -46.89 -43.22
C TRP A 39 -34.18 -48.13 -42.57
N GLU A 40 -34.96 -48.94 -41.85
CA GLU A 40 -34.44 -50.14 -41.17
C GLU A 40 -33.78 -51.13 -42.12
N HIS A 41 -34.24 -51.18 -43.37
CA HIS A 41 -33.76 -52.10 -44.40
C HIS A 41 -32.71 -51.46 -45.31
N VAL A 42 -32.80 -50.14 -45.55
CA VAL A 42 -31.99 -49.43 -46.55
C VAL A 42 -30.83 -48.64 -45.93
N GLY A 43 -30.97 -48.13 -44.71
CA GLY A 43 -29.99 -47.22 -44.09
C GLY A 43 -28.76 -47.90 -43.50
N ARG A 44 -28.82 -49.22 -43.28
CA ARG A 44 -27.75 -50.00 -42.60
C ARG A 44 -26.35 -49.85 -43.23
N PRO A 45 -26.18 -49.92 -44.56
CA PRO A 45 -24.86 -49.74 -45.19
C PRO A 45 -24.24 -48.36 -44.94
N ILE A 46 -25.06 -47.30 -44.85
CA ILE A 46 -24.60 -45.93 -44.58
C ILE A 46 -24.12 -45.82 -43.13
N VAL A 47 -24.87 -46.39 -42.18
CA VAL A 47 -24.52 -46.37 -40.76
C VAL A 47 -23.26 -47.20 -40.48
N GLU A 48 -23.12 -48.37 -41.11
CA GLU A 48 -21.94 -49.23 -40.97
C GLU A 48 -20.67 -48.57 -41.54
N ALA A 49 -20.77 -47.92 -42.71
CA ALA A 49 -19.66 -47.14 -43.28
C ALA A 49 -19.16 -46.04 -42.34
N LEU A 50 -20.07 -45.31 -41.67
CA LEU A 50 -19.68 -44.27 -40.71
C LEU A 50 -19.10 -44.83 -39.41
N ARG A 51 -19.58 -45.99 -38.95
CA ARG A 51 -18.98 -46.69 -37.80
C ARG A 51 -17.57 -47.19 -38.13
N GLU A 52 -17.37 -47.72 -39.33
CA GLU A 52 -16.07 -48.17 -39.82
C GLU A 52 -15.06 -47.01 -39.82
N ILE A 53 -15.42 -45.88 -40.45
CA ILE A 53 -14.59 -44.66 -40.48
C ILE A 53 -14.24 -44.17 -39.06
N SER A 54 -15.22 -44.19 -38.16
CA SER A 54 -15.04 -43.74 -36.76
C SER A 54 -14.16 -44.69 -35.94
N SER A 55 -14.12 -45.98 -36.29
CA SER A 55 -13.30 -46.99 -35.60
C SER A 55 -11.84 -47.05 -36.09
N ALA A 56 -11.60 -46.76 -37.37
CA ALA A 56 -10.26 -46.78 -37.98
C ALA A 56 -9.40 -45.57 -37.58
N THR A 57 -10.02 -44.43 -37.22
CA THR A 57 -9.36 -43.15 -36.94
C THR A 57 -9.01 -42.93 -35.45
N ALA A 58 -9.02 -43.99 -34.63
CA ALA A 58 -8.79 -43.93 -33.18
C ALA A 58 -7.44 -43.30 -32.74
N CYS A 59 -6.46 -43.13 -33.63
CA CYS A 59 -5.18 -42.47 -33.33
C CYS A 59 -5.17 -40.94 -33.56
N SER A 60 -6.20 -40.35 -34.18
CA SER A 60 -6.34 -38.88 -34.28
C SER A 60 -7.79 -38.45 -34.52
N GLN A 61 -8.50 -38.15 -33.43
CA GLN A 61 -9.84 -37.51 -33.36
C GLN A 61 -10.99 -38.17 -34.18
N PRO A 62 -11.58 -39.27 -33.68
CA PRO A 62 -12.76 -39.92 -34.29
C PRO A 62 -14.00 -38.99 -34.43
N PHE A 63 -14.10 -37.93 -33.63
CA PHE A 63 -15.22 -36.97 -33.69
C PHE A 63 -15.22 -36.08 -34.95
N ALA A 64 -14.04 -35.87 -35.55
CA ALA A 64 -13.88 -34.97 -36.70
C ALA A 64 -14.59 -35.50 -37.96
N TRP A 65 -14.58 -36.82 -38.18
CA TRP A 65 -15.18 -37.44 -39.37
C TRP A 65 -16.69 -37.61 -39.29
N LYS A 66 -17.23 -37.97 -38.11
CA LYS A 66 -18.68 -38.01 -37.87
C LYS A 66 -19.32 -36.65 -38.15
N LYS A 67 -18.71 -35.57 -37.65
CA LYS A 67 -19.14 -34.19 -37.92
C LYS A 67 -19.03 -33.83 -39.40
N LYS A 68 -17.89 -34.11 -40.03
CA LYS A 68 -17.65 -33.83 -41.46
C LYS A 68 -18.65 -34.55 -42.38
N ALA A 69 -18.94 -35.83 -42.13
CA ALA A 69 -19.89 -36.60 -42.94
C ALA A 69 -21.33 -36.09 -42.81
N LEU A 70 -21.75 -35.70 -41.60
CA LEU A 70 -23.08 -35.11 -41.36
C LEU A 70 -23.21 -33.74 -42.03
N ILE A 71 -22.16 -32.91 -41.98
CA ILE A 71 -22.09 -31.62 -42.71
C ILE A 71 -22.28 -31.84 -44.21
N ILE A 72 -21.54 -32.79 -44.81
CA ILE A 72 -21.64 -33.09 -46.25
C ILE A 72 -23.05 -33.58 -46.61
N THR A 73 -23.62 -34.47 -45.79
CA THR A 73 -24.96 -35.05 -46.01
C THR A 73 -26.04 -33.97 -45.91
N TRP A 74 -25.97 -33.09 -44.91
CA TRP A 74 -26.93 -32.00 -44.75
C TRP A 74 -26.76 -30.92 -45.83
N ALA A 75 -25.52 -30.56 -46.17
CA ALA A 75 -25.23 -29.65 -47.28
C ALA A 75 -25.82 -30.18 -48.60
N LYS A 76 -25.79 -31.51 -48.83
CA LYS A 76 -26.42 -32.17 -49.99
C LYS A 76 -27.95 -32.07 -49.99
N VAL A 77 -28.59 -32.18 -48.83
CA VAL A 77 -30.05 -32.04 -48.68
C VAL A 77 -30.52 -30.59 -48.86
N LEU A 78 -29.71 -29.60 -48.47
CA LEU A 78 -30.03 -28.18 -48.59
C LEU A 78 -29.86 -27.62 -50.01
N GLN A 79 -29.32 -28.39 -50.96
CA GLN A 79 -29.05 -27.89 -52.32
C GLN A 79 -30.35 -27.65 -53.11
N PRO A 80 -30.52 -26.48 -53.75
CA PRO A 80 -31.69 -26.22 -54.59
C PRO A 80 -31.68 -27.11 -55.85
N TYR A 81 -32.85 -27.64 -56.22
CA TYR A 81 -33.08 -28.42 -57.44
C TYR A 81 -34.19 -27.74 -58.27
N PRO A 82 -34.06 -27.56 -59.61
CA PRO A 82 -33.03 -28.06 -60.51
C PRO A 82 -31.83 -27.12 -60.74
N VAL A 83 -30.66 -27.69 -60.99
CA VAL A 83 -29.38 -26.98 -61.24
C VAL A 83 -29.27 -26.62 -62.72
N THR A 84 -29.10 -25.34 -63.08
CA THR A 84 -28.78 -24.97 -64.48
C THR A 84 -27.29 -25.25 -64.78
N PRO A 85 -26.89 -25.43 -66.05
CA PRO A 85 -25.47 -25.66 -66.39
C PRO A 85 -24.54 -24.54 -65.91
N SER A 86 -25.03 -23.29 -65.88
CA SER A 86 -24.31 -22.13 -65.32
C SER A 86 -24.14 -22.21 -63.81
N ASP A 87 -25.10 -22.78 -63.08
CA ASP A 87 -25.01 -22.96 -61.64
C ASP A 87 -23.99 -24.04 -61.25
N THR A 88 -23.74 -25.00 -62.14
CA THR A 88 -22.79 -26.09 -61.87
C THR A 88 -21.35 -25.59 -61.88
N GLU A 89 -21.00 -24.69 -62.81
CA GLU A 89 -19.65 -24.11 -62.93
C GLU A 89 -19.34 -23.14 -61.78
N ALA A 90 -20.31 -22.29 -61.41
CA ALA A 90 -20.17 -21.37 -60.27
C ALA A 90 -20.04 -22.15 -58.94
N ARG A 91 -20.81 -23.22 -58.76
CA ARG A 91 -20.76 -24.04 -57.55
C ARG A 91 -19.47 -24.85 -57.43
N TRP A 92 -18.92 -25.38 -58.53
CA TRP A 92 -17.61 -26.02 -58.51
C TRP A 92 -16.50 -25.10 -57.95
N GLN A 93 -16.56 -23.80 -58.24
CA GLN A 93 -15.54 -22.83 -57.78
C GLN A 93 -15.78 -22.31 -56.36
N GLU A 94 -17.05 -22.20 -55.93
CA GLU A 94 -17.41 -21.50 -54.69
C GLU A 94 -17.85 -22.40 -53.52
N ASP A 95 -18.28 -23.63 -53.80
CA ASP A 95 -18.84 -24.56 -52.82
C ASP A 95 -17.79 -25.61 -52.41
N VAL A 96 -17.27 -25.45 -51.19
CA VAL A 96 -16.23 -26.30 -50.59
C VAL A 96 -16.68 -27.77 -50.47
N PHE A 97 -18.00 -28.05 -50.48
CA PHE A 97 -18.57 -29.39 -50.39
C PHE A 97 -18.95 -29.99 -51.75
N PHE A 98 -18.78 -29.27 -52.87
CA PHE A 98 -19.28 -29.68 -54.19
C PHE A 98 -18.70 -31.02 -54.67
N SER A 99 -17.36 -31.16 -54.64
CA SER A 99 -16.66 -32.37 -55.09
C SER A 99 -17.13 -33.61 -54.33
N VAL A 100 -17.29 -33.48 -53.01
CA VAL A 100 -17.65 -34.56 -52.10
C VAL A 100 -19.15 -34.86 -52.11
N GLY A 101 -20.00 -33.84 -52.16
CA GLY A 101 -21.46 -33.97 -52.23
C GLY A 101 -21.93 -34.53 -53.59
N SER A 102 -21.18 -34.31 -54.67
CA SER A 102 -21.48 -34.87 -56.00
C SER A 102 -21.35 -36.41 -56.04
N MET A 103 -20.52 -37.00 -55.17
CA MET A 103 -20.39 -38.45 -55.04
C MET A 103 -21.60 -39.09 -54.37
N ILE A 104 -22.36 -38.36 -53.54
CA ILE A 104 -23.53 -38.90 -52.86
C ILE A 104 -24.75 -38.81 -53.82
N PRO A 105 -25.54 -39.90 -53.97
CA PRO A 105 -26.80 -39.88 -54.73
C PRO A 105 -27.80 -38.86 -54.18
N ALA A 106 -28.89 -38.61 -54.90
CA ALA A 106 -29.93 -37.70 -54.43
C ALA A 106 -30.63 -38.29 -53.20
N ILE A 107 -30.70 -37.52 -52.11
CA ILE A 107 -31.25 -37.92 -50.81
C ILE A 107 -32.26 -36.87 -50.30
N ASN A 108 -33.15 -37.28 -49.40
CA ASN A 108 -34.16 -36.42 -48.78
C ASN A 108 -33.89 -36.19 -47.27
N HIS A 109 -34.73 -35.37 -46.63
CA HIS A 109 -34.67 -35.10 -45.19
C HIS A 109 -34.88 -36.34 -44.30
N THR A 110 -35.62 -37.35 -44.76
CA THR A 110 -35.80 -38.62 -44.04
C THR A 110 -34.45 -39.33 -43.85
N VAL A 111 -33.62 -39.40 -44.90
CA VAL A 111 -32.26 -39.98 -44.79
C VAL A 111 -31.42 -39.22 -43.76
N LEU A 112 -31.48 -37.88 -43.74
CA LEU A 112 -30.74 -37.06 -42.79
C LEU A 112 -31.16 -37.31 -41.34
N PHE A 113 -32.46 -37.23 -41.03
CA PHE A 113 -32.96 -37.37 -39.66
C PHE A 113 -32.78 -38.80 -39.13
N GLU A 114 -33.02 -39.81 -39.95
CA GLU A 114 -32.81 -41.20 -39.56
C GLU A 114 -31.33 -41.55 -39.39
N LEU A 115 -30.43 -40.93 -40.18
CA LEU A 115 -28.99 -41.06 -39.99
C LEU A 115 -28.53 -40.41 -38.68
N LEU A 116 -28.98 -39.19 -38.40
CA LEU A 116 -28.67 -38.49 -37.14
C LEU A 116 -29.15 -39.28 -35.91
N LYS A 117 -30.36 -39.87 -36.00
CA LYS A 117 -30.91 -40.75 -34.97
C LYS A 117 -30.09 -42.03 -34.81
N SER A 118 -29.75 -42.70 -35.91
CA SER A 118 -28.98 -43.97 -35.88
C SER A 118 -27.56 -43.82 -35.37
N LEU A 119 -27.03 -42.60 -35.42
CA LEU A 119 -25.72 -42.21 -34.90
C LEU A 119 -25.78 -41.58 -33.51
N GLU A 120 -26.96 -41.42 -32.91
CA GLU A 120 -27.17 -40.74 -31.62
C GLU A 120 -26.49 -39.35 -31.60
N ALA A 121 -26.65 -38.60 -32.69
CA ALA A 121 -25.89 -37.39 -32.98
C ALA A 121 -26.68 -36.09 -32.65
N SER A 122 -27.42 -36.06 -31.54
CA SER A 122 -28.25 -34.92 -31.12
C SER A 122 -27.45 -33.64 -30.95
N ARG A 123 -26.27 -33.71 -30.30
CA ARG A 123 -25.35 -32.57 -30.14
C ARG A 123 -24.91 -31.98 -31.48
N LEU A 124 -24.51 -32.85 -32.42
CA LEU A 124 -24.09 -32.41 -33.77
C LEU A 124 -25.28 -31.86 -34.57
N PHE A 125 -26.48 -32.42 -34.39
CA PHE A 125 -27.68 -31.89 -35.00
C PHE A 125 -27.94 -30.45 -34.56
N ILE A 126 -27.91 -30.16 -33.26
CA ILE A 126 -28.11 -28.81 -32.73
C ILE A 126 -27.01 -27.83 -33.19
N GLN A 127 -25.74 -28.22 -33.11
CA GLN A 127 -24.63 -27.39 -33.59
C GLN A 127 -24.80 -26.98 -35.06
N LEU A 128 -25.21 -27.93 -35.91
CA LEU A 128 -25.43 -27.68 -37.32
C LEU A 128 -26.72 -26.90 -37.57
N LEU A 129 -27.80 -27.20 -36.85
CA LEU A 129 -29.09 -26.51 -36.94
C LEU A 129 -28.95 -25.01 -36.60
N LEU A 130 -28.23 -24.69 -35.52
CA LEU A 130 -27.99 -23.32 -35.06
C LEU A 130 -26.96 -22.57 -35.93
N ALA A 131 -26.16 -23.28 -36.72
CA ALA A 131 -25.27 -22.67 -37.72
C ALA A 131 -26.02 -22.19 -38.98
N LEU A 132 -27.27 -22.61 -39.19
CA LEU A 132 -28.11 -22.20 -40.33
C LEU A 132 -28.72 -20.79 -40.12
N PRO A 133 -29.03 -20.05 -41.20
CA PRO A 133 -29.79 -18.80 -41.07
C PRO A 133 -31.17 -19.03 -40.43
N ALA A 134 -31.66 -18.08 -39.64
CA ALA A 134 -32.81 -18.25 -38.74
C ALA A 134 -34.10 -18.77 -39.40
N THR A 135 -34.38 -18.35 -40.64
CA THR A 135 -35.55 -18.81 -41.42
C THR A 135 -35.44 -20.28 -41.79
N VAL A 136 -34.23 -20.73 -42.13
CA VAL A 136 -33.92 -22.10 -42.55
C VAL A 136 -33.84 -23.01 -41.34
N CYS A 137 -33.22 -22.54 -40.26
CA CYS A 137 -33.20 -23.20 -38.96
C CYS A 137 -34.62 -23.58 -38.50
N ARG A 138 -35.57 -22.62 -38.58
CA ARG A 138 -36.98 -22.85 -38.27
C ARG A 138 -37.61 -23.91 -39.17
N ALA A 139 -37.44 -23.79 -40.49
CA ALA A 139 -38.02 -24.73 -41.44
C ALA A 139 -37.47 -26.17 -41.29
N GLU A 140 -36.17 -26.31 -41.03
CA GLU A 140 -35.54 -27.61 -40.80
C GLU A 140 -36.00 -28.24 -39.47
N LEU A 141 -36.18 -27.42 -38.42
CA LEU A 141 -36.75 -27.92 -37.16
C LEU A 141 -38.21 -28.34 -37.32
N GLU A 142 -39.01 -27.61 -38.09
CA GLU A 142 -40.40 -27.98 -38.40
C GLU A 142 -40.48 -29.34 -39.12
N ARG A 143 -39.64 -29.53 -40.16
CA ARG A 143 -39.52 -30.82 -40.87
C ARG A 143 -39.09 -31.96 -39.94
N PHE A 144 -38.17 -31.68 -39.01
CA PHE A 144 -37.75 -32.65 -38.00
C PHE A 144 -38.92 -33.05 -37.10
N LEU A 145 -39.70 -32.07 -36.61
CA LEU A 145 -40.86 -32.32 -35.76
C LEU A 145 -41.95 -33.12 -36.46
N GLU A 146 -42.25 -32.80 -37.72
CA GLU A 146 -43.17 -33.57 -38.56
C GLU A 146 -42.69 -35.02 -38.72
N HIS A 147 -41.40 -35.22 -38.99
CA HIS A 147 -40.80 -36.55 -39.13
C HIS A 147 -40.82 -37.37 -37.82
N MET A 148 -40.69 -36.70 -36.66
CA MET A 148 -40.82 -37.35 -35.34
C MET A 148 -42.26 -37.74 -35.02
N ALA A 149 -43.26 -36.98 -35.49
CA ALA A 149 -44.68 -37.21 -35.24
C ALA A 149 -45.28 -38.36 -36.08
N VAL A 150 -44.69 -38.67 -37.24
CA VAL A 150 -45.11 -39.79 -38.10
C VAL A 150 -44.48 -41.10 -37.60
N ASP A 151 -45.31 -42.13 -37.36
CA ASP A 151 -44.89 -43.47 -36.93
C ASP A 151 -43.85 -43.47 -35.79
N THR A 152 -44.14 -42.71 -34.73
CA THR A 152 -43.23 -42.47 -33.59
C THR A 152 -42.85 -43.76 -32.86
N SER A 153 -41.58 -44.14 -32.93
CA SER A 153 -40.97 -45.23 -32.15
C SER A 153 -40.39 -44.73 -30.81
N SER A 154 -40.02 -45.65 -29.90
CA SER A 154 -39.33 -45.28 -28.65
C SER A 154 -37.98 -44.60 -28.89
N LYS A 155 -37.27 -44.95 -29.97
CA LYS A 155 -36.01 -44.30 -30.37
C LYS A 155 -36.24 -42.88 -30.89
N ASP A 156 -37.37 -42.63 -31.53
CA ASP A 156 -37.74 -41.27 -31.98
C ASP A 156 -38.01 -40.37 -30.78
N VAL A 157 -38.72 -40.88 -29.77
CA VAL A 157 -38.96 -40.15 -28.51
C VAL A 157 -37.64 -39.84 -27.81
N ALA A 158 -36.74 -40.82 -27.68
CA ALA A 158 -35.42 -40.60 -27.08
C ALA A 158 -34.62 -39.50 -27.82
N PHE A 159 -34.50 -39.64 -29.14
CA PHE A 159 -33.75 -38.67 -29.95
C PHE A 159 -34.36 -37.27 -29.92
N PHE A 160 -35.69 -37.15 -29.95
CA PHE A 160 -36.40 -35.87 -29.78
C PHE A 160 -36.08 -35.21 -28.42
N LEU A 161 -36.11 -35.98 -27.33
CA LEU A 161 -35.81 -35.47 -25.98
C LEU A 161 -34.34 -35.07 -25.83
N ASP A 162 -33.42 -35.81 -26.45
CA ASP A 162 -31.99 -35.47 -26.48
C ASP A 162 -31.72 -34.21 -27.31
N VAL A 163 -32.41 -34.05 -28.45
CA VAL A 163 -32.34 -32.85 -29.29
C VAL A 163 -32.84 -31.63 -28.53
N TRP A 164 -33.95 -31.74 -27.81
CA TRP A 164 -34.42 -30.67 -26.93
C TRP A 164 -33.36 -30.34 -25.89
N TRP A 165 -32.84 -31.35 -25.19
CA TRP A 165 -31.89 -31.15 -24.12
C TRP A 165 -30.59 -30.48 -24.60
N GLU A 166 -29.99 -30.98 -25.69
CA GLU A 166 -28.79 -30.37 -26.28
C GLU A 166 -29.04 -28.95 -26.80
N MET A 167 -30.27 -28.61 -27.21
CA MET A 167 -30.61 -27.23 -27.59
C MET A 167 -30.60 -26.27 -26.40
N MET A 168 -30.87 -26.76 -25.18
CA MET A 168 -30.82 -25.94 -23.96
C MET A 168 -29.40 -25.82 -23.38
N LYS A 169 -28.50 -26.78 -23.66
CA LYS A 169 -27.09 -26.75 -23.21
C LYS A 169 -26.10 -26.06 -24.17
N HIS A 170 -26.57 -25.63 -25.34
CA HIS A 170 -25.66 -25.23 -26.41
C HIS A 170 -25.00 -23.87 -26.10
N GLU A 171 -23.68 -23.87 -25.93
CA GLU A 171 -22.85 -22.65 -25.93
C GLU A 171 -22.22 -22.42 -27.31
N ASP A 172 -22.11 -21.14 -27.72
CA ASP A 172 -21.52 -20.74 -29.00
C ASP A 172 -20.01 -21.07 -29.03
N ASP A 173 -19.66 -22.19 -29.65
CA ASP A 173 -18.27 -22.59 -29.85
C ASP A 173 -17.65 -21.78 -31.01
N GLN A 174 -17.16 -20.56 -30.71
CA GLN A 174 -16.73 -19.57 -31.71
C GLN A 174 -15.48 -19.97 -32.52
N GLN A 175 -14.86 -21.14 -32.26
CA GLN A 175 -13.57 -21.50 -32.87
C GLN A 175 -13.60 -22.67 -33.86
N ASP A 176 -14.75 -23.25 -34.24
CA ASP A 176 -14.79 -24.35 -35.22
C ASP A 176 -14.75 -23.88 -36.70
N PRO A 177 -13.65 -24.11 -37.44
CA PRO A 177 -13.52 -23.66 -38.83
C PRO A 177 -14.48 -24.37 -39.79
N LEU A 178 -14.80 -25.67 -39.57
CA LEU A 178 -15.71 -26.43 -40.42
C LEU A 178 -17.16 -25.97 -40.26
N LEU A 179 -17.55 -25.62 -39.03
CA LEU A 179 -18.87 -25.05 -38.75
C LEU A 179 -19.03 -23.67 -39.41
N SER A 180 -17.98 -22.85 -39.40
CA SER A 180 -17.97 -21.55 -40.09
C SER A 180 -18.12 -21.67 -41.61
N GLN A 181 -17.49 -22.69 -42.22
CA GLN A 181 -17.61 -22.98 -43.66
C GLN A 181 -19.03 -23.47 -44.01
N PHE A 182 -19.61 -24.36 -43.20
CA PHE A 182 -20.99 -24.82 -43.37
C PHE A 182 -21.99 -23.66 -43.30
N ARG A 183 -21.83 -22.76 -42.31
CA ARG A 183 -22.64 -21.53 -42.18
C ARG A 183 -22.57 -20.65 -43.42
N SER A 184 -21.35 -20.43 -43.95
CA SER A 184 -21.11 -19.64 -45.15
C SER A 184 -21.79 -20.25 -46.39
N VAL A 185 -21.64 -21.56 -46.60
CA VAL A 185 -22.25 -22.27 -47.74
C VAL A 185 -23.78 -22.29 -47.63
N ALA A 186 -24.33 -22.53 -46.44
CA ALA A 186 -25.77 -22.50 -46.21
C ALA A 186 -26.38 -21.12 -46.50
N HIS A 187 -25.68 -20.02 -46.20
CA HIS A 187 -26.11 -18.67 -46.61
C HIS A 187 -26.08 -18.48 -48.15
N LYS A 188 -25.08 -19.05 -48.83
CA LYS A 188 -24.94 -18.93 -50.29
C LYS A 188 -26.03 -19.69 -51.07
N TYR A 189 -26.37 -20.92 -50.66
CA TYR A 189 -27.39 -21.74 -51.36
C TYR A 189 -28.78 -21.11 -51.42
N LEU A 190 -29.05 -20.14 -50.53
CA LEU A 190 -30.39 -19.61 -50.29
C LEU A 190 -30.50 -18.11 -50.60
N SER A 191 -29.40 -17.47 -51.04
CA SER A 191 -29.36 -16.06 -51.45
C SER A 191 -30.04 -15.74 -52.79
N SER A 192 -30.61 -16.71 -53.51
CA SER A 192 -31.15 -16.50 -54.86
C SER A 192 -32.68 -16.32 -54.96
N SER A 193 -33.41 -16.24 -53.84
CA SER A 193 -34.88 -16.14 -53.84
C SER A 193 -35.43 -15.09 -52.86
N ASP A 194 -34.98 -13.85 -52.96
CA ASP A 194 -35.74 -12.69 -52.44
C ASP A 194 -35.55 -11.48 -53.39
N GLU A 195 -36.28 -11.49 -54.51
CA GLU A 195 -36.75 -10.23 -55.07
C GLU A 195 -37.77 -9.65 -54.08
N PHE A 196 -37.47 -8.46 -53.55
CA PHE A 196 -38.28 -7.63 -52.64
C PHE A 196 -38.19 -7.90 -51.13
N SER A 197 -37.18 -7.31 -50.50
CA SER A 197 -37.41 -6.58 -49.24
C SER A 197 -36.52 -5.34 -49.15
N HIS A 198 -37.10 -4.17 -49.44
CA HIS A 198 -36.52 -2.91 -48.98
C HIS A 198 -36.51 -2.91 -47.44
N PRO A 199 -35.48 -2.35 -46.78
CA PRO A 199 -35.47 -2.27 -45.33
C PRO A 199 -36.63 -1.38 -44.88
N PRO A 200 -37.52 -1.82 -43.97
CA PRO A 200 -38.53 -0.92 -43.44
C PRO A 200 -37.81 0.15 -42.63
N LYS A 201 -37.83 1.38 -43.14
CA LYS A 201 -37.49 2.57 -42.36
C LYS A 201 -38.39 2.59 -41.13
N ARG A 202 -37.77 2.51 -39.96
CA ARG A 202 -38.33 2.69 -38.60
C ARG A 202 -39.10 1.50 -38.03
N PHE A 203 -38.39 0.48 -37.61
CA PHE A 203 -38.45 0.01 -36.23
C PHE A 203 -37.01 -0.31 -35.82
N LYS A 204 -36.56 0.16 -34.65
CA LYS A 204 -35.34 -0.38 -34.05
C LYS A 204 -35.65 -1.85 -33.77
N SER A 205 -35.07 -2.76 -34.55
CA SER A 205 -34.94 -4.14 -34.13
C SER A 205 -34.10 -4.08 -32.86
N ASP A 206 -34.67 -4.44 -31.71
CA ASP A 206 -33.86 -4.65 -30.51
C ASP A 206 -32.78 -5.68 -30.85
N PRO A 207 -31.51 -5.46 -30.47
CA PRO A 207 -30.42 -6.40 -30.78
C PRO A 207 -30.54 -7.74 -30.05
N ASP A 208 -31.51 -7.91 -29.14
CA ASP A 208 -31.41 -8.89 -28.05
C ASP A 208 -32.40 -10.07 -28.12
N VAL A 209 -32.98 -10.39 -29.28
CA VAL A 209 -33.81 -11.60 -29.40
C VAL A 209 -32.93 -12.81 -29.73
N CYS A 210 -32.62 -13.61 -28.71
CA CYS A 210 -31.92 -14.88 -28.88
C CYS A 210 -32.68 -15.79 -29.89
N PRO A 211 -32.03 -16.30 -30.96
CA PRO A 211 -32.68 -17.05 -32.03
C PRO A 211 -33.25 -18.41 -31.59
N THR A 212 -32.91 -18.89 -30.40
CA THR A 212 -33.32 -20.18 -29.82
C THR A 212 -34.71 -20.15 -29.17
N THR A 213 -35.18 -18.99 -28.71
CA THR A 213 -36.47 -18.84 -28.01
C THR A 213 -37.68 -19.30 -28.84
N PRO A 214 -37.81 -18.95 -30.14
CA PRO A 214 -38.89 -19.46 -30.99
C PRO A 214 -38.78 -20.96 -31.28
N LEU A 215 -37.56 -21.52 -31.27
CA LEU A 215 -37.31 -22.94 -31.55
C LEU A 215 -37.75 -23.83 -30.38
N LEU A 216 -37.52 -23.39 -29.14
CA LEU A 216 -38.01 -24.09 -27.95
C LEU A 216 -39.55 -24.16 -27.92
N ALA A 217 -40.23 -23.09 -28.33
CA ALA A 217 -41.69 -23.07 -28.46
C ALA A 217 -42.20 -24.13 -29.46
N MET A 218 -41.45 -24.38 -30.55
CA MET A 218 -41.76 -25.43 -31.52
C MET A 218 -41.57 -26.83 -30.92
N LEU A 219 -40.51 -27.05 -30.12
CA LEU A 219 -40.31 -28.32 -29.41
C LEU A 219 -41.43 -28.59 -28.39
N LEU A 220 -41.93 -27.56 -27.69
CA LEU A 220 -43.10 -27.69 -26.82
C LEU A 220 -44.33 -28.17 -27.59
N ALA A 221 -44.58 -27.61 -28.78
CA ALA A 221 -45.67 -28.04 -29.66
C ALA A 221 -45.44 -29.48 -30.16
N GLY A 222 -44.20 -29.84 -30.50
CA GLY A 222 -43.82 -31.21 -30.87
C GLY A 222 -44.11 -32.22 -29.76
N LEU A 223 -43.75 -31.91 -28.51
CA LEU A 223 -44.04 -32.78 -27.36
C LEU A 223 -45.54 -33.01 -27.17
N LYS A 224 -46.38 -31.98 -27.38
CA LYS A 224 -47.84 -32.12 -27.35
C LYS A 224 -48.37 -33.12 -28.38
N GLN A 225 -47.73 -33.22 -29.55
CA GLN A 225 -48.12 -34.17 -30.60
C GLN A 225 -47.71 -35.61 -30.24
N ILE A 226 -46.53 -35.80 -29.64
CA ILE A 226 -45.98 -37.13 -29.35
C ILE A 226 -46.28 -37.67 -27.94
N GLN A 227 -46.83 -36.87 -27.01
CA GLN A 227 -46.99 -37.23 -25.60
C GLN A 227 -47.67 -38.58 -25.35
N SER A 228 -48.66 -38.95 -26.17
CA SER A 228 -49.40 -40.22 -26.03
C SER A 228 -48.58 -41.46 -26.37
N ARG A 229 -47.41 -41.26 -27.00
CA ARG A 229 -46.45 -42.31 -27.41
C ARG A 229 -45.30 -42.48 -26.42
N ILE A 230 -45.20 -41.63 -25.39
CA ILE A 230 -44.16 -41.71 -24.36
C ILE A 230 -44.60 -42.72 -23.28
N LEU A 231 -44.19 -43.97 -23.44
CA LEU A 231 -44.60 -45.07 -22.55
C LEU A 231 -43.61 -45.34 -21.41
N CYS A 232 -42.31 -45.11 -21.64
CA CYS A 232 -41.26 -45.42 -20.67
C CYS A 232 -41.22 -44.37 -19.54
N PRO A 233 -41.26 -44.78 -18.26
CA PRO A 233 -41.14 -43.87 -17.11
C PRO A 233 -39.89 -42.99 -17.15
N GLY A 234 -38.73 -43.52 -17.57
CA GLY A 234 -37.50 -42.72 -17.72
C GLY A 234 -37.63 -41.60 -18.76
N MET A 235 -38.27 -41.88 -19.90
CA MET A 235 -38.53 -40.86 -20.93
C MET A 235 -39.57 -39.82 -20.47
N LYS A 236 -40.55 -40.22 -19.66
CA LYS A 236 -41.47 -39.28 -19.00
C LYS A 236 -40.71 -38.36 -18.04
N CYS A 237 -39.73 -38.88 -17.29
CA CYS A 237 -38.84 -38.05 -16.47
C CYS A 237 -38.05 -37.04 -17.31
N CYS A 238 -37.42 -37.46 -18.41
CA CYS A 238 -36.67 -36.57 -19.30
C CYS A 238 -37.57 -35.50 -19.94
N ALA A 239 -38.78 -35.85 -20.37
CA ALA A 239 -39.74 -34.91 -20.95
C ALA A 239 -40.19 -33.84 -19.94
N LEU A 240 -40.52 -34.25 -18.71
CA LEU A 240 -40.89 -33.33 -17.65
C LEU A 240 -39.70 -32.47 -17.19
N ALA A 241 -38.48 -33.04 -17.14
CA ALA A 241 -37.26 -32.29 -16.82
C ALA A 241 -36.97 -31.23 -17.88
N ASN A 242 -36.98 -31.60 -19.17
CA ASN A 242 -36.80 -30.66 -20.28
C ASN A 242 -37.84 -29.52 -20.24
N LEU A 243 -39.10 -29.85 -19.95
CA LEU A 243 -40.18 -28.85 -19.84
C LEU A 243 -39.98 -27.94 -18.61
N ALA A 244 -39.61 -28.51 -17.46
CA ALA A 244 -39.35 -27.75 -16.24
C ALA A 244 -38.13 -26.83 -16.40
N ASP A 245 -37.02 -27.30 -16.97
CA ASP A 245 -35.81 -26.50 -17.25
C ASP A 245 -36.14 -25.35 -18.21
N MET A 246 -36.86 -25.64 -19.31
CA MET A 246 -37.33 -24.64 -20.26
C MET A 246 -38.32 -23.64 -19.66
N LEU A 247 -38.98 -23.94 -18.54
CA LEU A 247 -39.84 -22.97 -17.86
C LEU A 247 -39.10 -22.21 -16.75
N THR A 248 -38.04 -22.82 -16.21
CA THR A 248 -37.18 -22.26 -15.15
C THR A 248 -36.32 -21.12 -15.67
N VAL A 249 -35.68 -21.29 -16.84
CA VAL A 249 -34.75 -20.30 -17.44
C VAL A 249 -35.45 -18.99 -17.83
N PHE A 250 -36.75 -19.01 -18.11
CA PHE A 250 -37.46 -17.88 -18.71
C PHE A 250 -38.40 -17.13 -17.74
N ALA A 251 -38.49 -17.58 -16.47
CA ALA A 251 -39.29 -16.94 -15.43
C ALA A 251 -38.56 -15.81 -14.66
N LEU A 252 -37.26 -15.60 -14.92
CA LEU A 252 -36.47 -14.57 -14.24
C LEU A 252 -36.85 -13.17 -14.74
N THR A 253 -37.49 -12.37 -13.88
CA THR A 253 -37.73 -10.94 -14.12
C THR A 253 -36.50 -10.14 -13.72
N GLY A 254 -35.72 -9.70 -14.70
CA GLY A 254 -34.84 -8.52 -14.64
C GLY A 254 -33.91 -8.38 -13.43
N ASP A 255 -32.72 -8.97 -13.55
CA ASP A 255 -31.38 -8.50 -13.17
C ASP A 255 -30.43 -9.69 -13.45
N ASP A 256 -29.13 -9.44 -13.67
CA ASP A 256 -28.14 -10.45 -14.08
C ASP A 256 -28.39 -11.82 -13.43
N PRO A 257 -28.33 -12.94 -14.19
CA PRO A 257 -28.51 -14.26 -13.62
C PRO A 257 -27.56 -14.38 -12.42
N GLN A 258 -28.13 -14.50 -11.22
CA GLN A 258 -27.36 -14.52 -9.99
C GLN A 258 -26.45 -15.75 -10.06
N GLU A 259 -25.20 -15.56 -10.47
CA GLU A 259 -24.25 -16.65 -10.68
C GLU A 259 -24.18 -17.47 -9.39
N VAL A 260 -24.49 -18.77 -9.51
CA VAL A 260 -24.44 -19.70 -8.40
C VAL A 260 -23.05 -19.63 -7.78
N SER A 261 -22.96 -19.45 -6.46
CA SER A 261 -21.66 -19.39 -5.78
C SER A 261 -20.81 -20.61 -6.13
N ALA A 262 -19.50 -20.42 -6.29
CA ALA A 262 -18.59 -21.51 -6.69
C ALA A 262 -18.71 -22.76 -5.80
N THR A 263 -19.06 -22.60 -4.52
CA THR A 263 -19.32 -23.69 -3.58
C THR A 263 -20.56 -24.50 -3.94
N VAL A 264 -21.68 -23.84 -4.24
CA VAL A 264 -22.92 -24.50 -4.65
C VAL A 264 -22.76 -25.11 -6.05
N TYR A 265 -21.99 -24.48 -6.92
CA TYR A 265 -21.61 -25.05 -8.21
C TYR A 265 -20.84 -26.35 -8.07
N LEU A 266 -19.81 -26.38 -7.21
CA LEU A 266 -19.04 -27.60 -6.94
C LEU A 266 -19.89 -28.70 -6.30
N ASP A 267 -20.77 -28.36 -5.36
CA ASP A 267 -21.68 -29.32 -4.72
C ASP A 267 -22.67 -29.93 -5.72
N LYS A 268 -23.17 -29.12 -6.69
CA LYS A 268 -24.02 -29.62 -7.78
C LYS A 268 -23.26 -30.58 -8.69
N LEU A 269 -22.05 -30.23 -9.13
CA LEU A 269 -21.19 -31.11 -9.92
C LEU A 269 -20.90 -32.43 -9.19
N ALA A 270 -20.57 -32.36 -7.90
CA ALA A 270 -20.33 -33.53 -7.07
C ALA A 270 -21.55 -34.45 -7.00
N THR A 271 -22.76 -33.87 -6.89
CA THR A 271 -24.00 -34.63 -6.85
C THR A 271 -24.28 -35.34 -8.19
N VAL A 272 -24.20 -34.62 -9.31
CA VAL A 272 -24.41 -35.17 -10.67
C VAL A 272 -23.46 -36.32 -10.95
N ILE A 273 -22.16 -36.11 -10.72
CA ILE A 273 -21.14 -37.11 -11.02
C ILE A 273 -21.28 -38.34 -10.10
N SER A 274 -21.69 -38.15 -8.84
CA SER A 274 -21.95 -39.26 -7.93
C SER A 274 -23.15 -40.11 -8.38
N VAL A 275 -24.19 -39.48 -8.94
CA VAL A 275 -25.33 -40.19 -9.54
C VAL A 275 -24.89 -40.97 -10.78
N TRP A 276 -24.09 -40.39 -11.68
CA TRP A 276 -23.53 -41.10 -12.84
C TRP A 276 -22.63 -42.28 -12.46
N ASN A 277 -21.85 -42.14 -11.39
CA ASN A 277 -21.05 -43.24 -10.85
C ASN A 277 -21.92 -44.36 -10.25
N SER A 278 -23.16 -44.08 -9.85
CA SER A 278 -24.07 -45.06 -9.25
C SER A 278 -24.98 -45.74 -10.28
N ASP A 279 -25.25 -45.09 -11.42
CA ASP A 279 -26.14 -45.58 -12.47
C ASP A 279 -25.37 -46.37 -13.54
N ILE A 280 -25.41 -47.70 -13.46
CA ILE A 280 -24.69 -48.62 -14.37
C ILE A 280 -25.22 -48.51 -15.82
N GLN A 281 -26.45 -48.05 -16.01
CA GLN A 281 -27.04 -47.89 -17.35
C GLN A 281 -26.67 -46.55 -18.00
N ASN A 282 -26.06 -45.64 -17.26
CA ASN A 282 -25.68 -44.34 -17.76
C ASN A 282 -24.41 -44.43 -18.64
N PRO A 283 -24.39 -43.82 -19.85
CA PRO A 283 -23.24 -43.86 -20.75
C PRO A 283 -21.96 -43.21 -20.17
N TYR A 284 -22.10 -42.34 -19.18
CA TYR A 284 -21.00 -41.69 -18.49
C TYR A 284 -20.41 -42.53 -17.36
N HIS A 285 -21.05 -43.62 -16.91
CA HIS A 285 -20.59 -44.43 -15.76
C HIS A 285 -19.11 -44.85 -15.88
N GLN A 286 -18.69 -45.31 -17.06
CA GLN A 286 -17.33 -45.79 -17.34
C GLN A 286 -16.36 -44.72 -17.86
N GLN A 287 -16.78 -43.47 -17.99
CA GLN A 287 -15.93 -42.40 -18.51
C GLN A 287 -14.98 -41.83 -17.45
N ALA A 288 -13.86 -41.24 -17.91
CA ALA A 288 -12.89 -40.58 -17.05
C ALA A 288 -13.50 -39.34 -16.35
N LEU A 289 -12.99 -39.00 -15.16
CA LEU A 289 -13.53 -37.90 -14.37
C LEU A 289 -13.54 -36.56 -15.12
N ALA A 290 -12.49 -36.24 -15.88
CA ALA A 290 -12.42 -35.00 -16.64
C ALA A 290 -13.54 -34.88 -17.70
N GLU A 291 -13.92 -35.99 -18.34
CA GLU A 291 -15.04 -35.99 -19.30
C GLU A 291 -16.38 -35.85 -18.58
N LYS A 292 -16.53 -36.50 -17.43
CA LYS A 292 -17.70 -36.34 -16.55
C LYS A 292 -17.85 -34.89 -16.08
N VAL A 293 -16.76 -34.24 -15.67
CA VAL A 293 -16.81 -32.84 -15.25
C VAL A 293 -17.25 -31.97 -16.43
N ARG A 294 -16.58 -32.05 -17.59
CA ARG A 294 -16.94 -31.23 -18.75
C ARG A 294 -18.40 -31.37 -19.19
N GLU A 295 -18.94 -32.59 -19.18
CA GLU A 295 -20.35 -32.78 -19.53
C GLU A 295 -21.30 -32.30 -18.42
N ALA A 296 -20.93 -32.47 -17.15
CA ALA A 296 -21.72 -31.97 -16.03
C ALA A 296 -21.71 -30.43 -15.95
N GLU A 297 -20.63 -29.76 -16.36
CA GLU A 297 -20.59 -28.30 -16.48
C GLU A 297 -21.59 -27.82 -17.54
N ARG A 298 -21.66 -28.49 -18.70
CA ARG A 298 -22.65 -28.21 -19.75
C ARG A 298 -24.10 -28.48 -19.30
N ASP A 299 -24.31 -29.46 -18.44
CA ASP A 299 -25.62 -29.74 -17.83
C ASP A 299 -26.06 -28.62 -16.86
N ILE A 300 -25.11 -28.01 -16.15
CA ILE A 300 -25.36 -26.99 -15.11
C ILE A 300 -25.41 -25.57 -15.70
N SER A 301 -24.64 -25.30 -16.76
CA SER A 301 -24.63 -24.04 -17.52
C SER A 301 -25.89 -23.91 -18.39
N LEU A 302 -27.05 -23.73 -17.75
CA LEU A 302 -28.30 -23.35 -18.42
C LEU A 302 -28.41 -21.81 -18.55
N THR A 303 -27.34 -21.13 -18.98
CA THR A 303 -27.24 -19.66 -18.88
C THR A 303 -27.45 -18.95 -20.22
N SER A 304 -28.33 -17.95 -20.19
CA SER A 304 -28.57 -16.86 -21.18
C SER A 304 -29.51 -17.10 -22.38
N LEU A 305 -30.58 -17.89 -22.22
CA LEU A 305 -31.67 -17.88 -23.21
C LEU A 305 -32.61 -16.67 -22.99
N ALA A 306 -32.83 -15.85 -24.03
CA ALA A 306 -33.68 -14.66 -23.94
C ALA A 306 -35.15 -14.98 -23.65
N ARG A 307 -35.81 -14.12 -22.87
CA ARG A 307 -37.19 -14.24 -22.36
C ARG A 307 -38.19 -14.77 -23.40
N LEU A 308 -38.94 -15.82 -23.03
CA LEU A 308 -40.10 -16.29 -23.80
C LEU A 308 -41.22 -15.24 -23.78
N PRO A 309 -42.01 -15.10 -24.85
CA PRO A 309 -43.27 -14.37 -24.79
C PRO A 309 -44.15 -14.93 -23.67
N SER A 310 -44.81 -14.07 -22.89
CA SER A 310 -45.64 -14.48 -21.74
C SER A 310 -46.67 -15.54 -22.10
N GLU A 311 -47.25 -15.46 -23.29
CA GLU A 311 -48.22 -16.43 -23.82
C GLU A 311 -47.64 -17.86 -23.89
N THR A 312 -46.40 -18.03 -24.38
CA THR A 312 -45.75 -19.34 -24.49
C THR A 312 -45.43 -19.92 -23.11
N THR A 313 -45.05 -19.07 -22.16
CA THR A 313 -44.76 -19.48 -20.78
C THR A 313 -46.00 -20.03 -20.08
N PHE A 314 -47.15 -19.36 -20.18
CA PHE A 314 -48.40 -19.84 -19.58
C PHE A 314 -48.92 -21.12 -20.25
N VAL A 315 -48.81 -21.22 -21.58
CA VAL A 315 -49.13 -22.47 -22.30
C VAL A 315 -48.25 -23.64 -21.84
N GLY A 316 -46.99 -23.36 -21.47
CA GLY A 316 -46.10 -24.34 -20.87
C GLY A 316 -46.47 -24.71 -19.44
N PHE A 317 -46.88 -23.74 -18.61
CA PHE A 317 -47.35 -23.97 -17.23
C PHE A 317 -48.59 -24.87 -17.18
N GLU A 318 -49.60 -24.57 -18.00
CA GLU A 318 -50.80 -25.39 -18.11
C GLU A 318 -50.46 -26.82 -18.55
N PHE A 319 -49.55 -26.95 -19.52
CA PHE A 319 -49.17 -28.24 -20.06
C PHE A 319 -48.38 -29.09 -19.05
N LEU A 320 -47.42 -28.48 -18.33
CA LEU A 320 -46.69 -29.14 -17.25
C LEU A 320 -47.64 -29.60 -16.13
N LEU A 321 -48.64 -28.78 -15.77
CA LEU A 321 -49.65 -29.15 -14.78
C LEU A 321 -50.47 -30.36 -15.24
N SER A 322 -50.85 -30.43 -16.52
CA SER A 322 -51.55 -31.58 -17.09
C SER A 322 -50.69 -32.84 -17.01
N LEU A 323 -49.45 -32.78 -17.50
CA LEU A 323 -48.55 -33.94 -17.52
C LEU A 323 -48.20 -34.44 -16.11
N LEU A 324 -48.01 -33.54 -15.14
CA LEU A 324 -47.77 -33.94 -13.75
C LEU A 324 -48.98 -34.63 -13.12
N ARG A 325 -50.20 -34.31 -13.53
CA ARG A 325 -51.41 -35.02 -13.08
C ARG A 325 -51.55 -36.37 -13.76
N ASP A 326 -51.27 -36.43 -15.06
CA ASP A 326 -51.46 -37.64 -15.87
C ASP A 326 -50.36 -38.69 -15.62
N TRP A 327 -49.11 -38.25 -15.41
CA TRP A 327 -47.95 -39.13 -15.21
C TRP A 327 -47.48 -39.21 -13.75
N GLY A 328 -47.97 -38.33 -12.87
CA GLY A 328 -47.43 -38.14 -11.52
C GLY A 328 -47.48 -39.37 -10.64
N GLU A 329 -48.61 -40.08 -10.59
CA GLU A 329 -48.77 -41.27 -9.73
C GLU A 329 -47.83 -42.41 -10.14
N GLU A 330 -47.71 -42.66 -11.45
CA GLU A 330 -46.82 -43.68 -12.02
C GLU A 330 -45.34 -43.37 -11.72
N LEU A 331 -44.93 -42.11 -11.90
CA LEU A 331 -43.57 -41.67 -11.61
C LEU A 331 -43.25 -41.71 -10.11
N GLN A 332 -44.19 -41.32 -9.25
CA GLN A 332 -44.03 -41.41 -7.80
C GLN A 332 -43.88 -42.87 -7.33
N ALA A 333 -44.65 -43.80 -7.91
CA ALA A 333 -44.54 -45.22 -7.61
C ALA A 333 -43.18 -45.79 -8.05
N MET A 334 -42.68 -45.41 -9.23
CA MET A 334 -41.36 -45.79 -9.73
C MET A 334 -40.24 -45.27 -8.82
N LEU A 335 -40.27 -43.98 -8.45
CA LEU A 335 -39.30 -43.35 -7.56
C LEU A 335 -39.29 -43.96 -6.15
N SER A 336 -40.42 -44.51 -5.70
CA SER A 336 -40.55 -45.15 -4.38
C SER A 336 -40.09 -46.62 -4.35
N SER A 337 -39.80 -47.23 -5.51
CA SER A 337 -39.60 -48.67 -5.67
C SER A 337 -38.22 -49.24 -5.20
N GLY A 338 -37.35 -48.42 -4.61
CA GLY A 338 -36.10 -48.87 -3.95
C GLY A 338 -34.97 -49.33 -4.88
N GLN A 339 -35.17 -49.36 -6.19
CA GLN A 339 -34.05 -49.38 -7.15
C GLN A 339 -33.35 -48.01 -7.11
N GLY A 340 -32.01 -47.98 -7.15
CA GLY A 340 -31.26 -46.73 -7.02
C GLY A 340 -31.71 -45.67 -8.05
N PRO A 341 -31.57 -44.37 -7.75
CA PRO A 341 -32.04 -43.33 -8.65
C PRO A 341 -31.28 -43.41 -9.99
N SER A 342 -32.00 -43.57 -11.10
CA SER A 342 -31.43 -43.31 -12.43
C SER A 342 -31.14 -41.82 -12.58
N TYR A 343 -30.20 -41.46 -13.47
CA TYR A 343 -29.92 -40.05 -13.73
C TYR A 343 -31.17 -39.26 -14.13
N ASP A 344 -32.03 -39.82 -14.98
CA ASP A 344 -33.28 -39.19 -15.44
C ASP A 344 -34.23 -38.84 -14.27
N SER A 345 -34.28 -39.73 -13.28
CA SER A 345 -35.11 -39.57 -12.07
C SER A 345 -34.58 -38.46 -11.15
N TYR A 346 -33.26 -38.40 -10.99
CA TYR A 346 -32.58 -37.34 -10.26
C TYR A 346 -32.77 -36.00 -10.95
N ARG A 347 -32.53 -35.94 -12.27
CA ARG A 347 -32.65 -34.73 -13.08
C ARG A 347 -34.05 -34.15 -13.01
N LEU A 348 -35.10 -34.96 -13.14
CA LEU A 348 -36.48 -34.50 -12.96
C LEU A 348 -36.69 -33.79 -11.61
N CYS A 349 -36.20 -34.40 -10.53
CA CYS A 349 -36.38 -33.84 -9.19
C CYS A 349 -35.58 -32.55 -9.00
N ASP A 350 -34.37 -32.46 -9.55
CA ASP A 350 -33.55 -31.24 -9.51
C ASP A 350 -34.16 -30.10 -10.33
N SER A 351 -34.58 -30.39 -11.57
CA SER A 351 -35.29 -29.46 -12.46
C SER A 351 -36.59 -28.94 -11.84
N LEU A 352 -37.42 -29.82 -11.26
CA LEU A 352 -38.65 -29.40 -10.57
C LEU A 352 -38.37 -28.63 -9.28
N THR A 353 -37.29 -28.93 -8.57
CA THR A 353 -36.89 -28.18 -7.37
C THR A 353 -36.47 -26.76 -7.72
N SER A 354 -35.61 -26.61 -8.73
CA SER A 354 -35.20 -25.31 -9.28
C SER A 354 -36.41 -24.52 -9.80
N PHE A 355 -37.28 -25.20 -10.55
CA PHE A 355 -38.53 -24.61 -11.04
C PHE A 355 -39.46 -24.16 -9.90
N SER A 356 -39.61 -24.96 -8.84
CA SER A 356 -40.43 -24.63 -7.67
C SER A 356 -39.93 -23.39 -6.93
N GLN A 357 -38.60 -23.23 -6.82
CA GLN A 357 -37.99 -22.02 -6.23
C GLN A 357 -38.30 -20.78 -7.09
N ASN A 358 -38.15 -20.88 -8.40
CA ASN A 358 -38.45 -19.79 -9.33
C ASN A 358 -39.95 -19.46 -9.38
N LEU A 359 -40.85 -20.45 -9.30
CA LEU A 359 -42.29 -20.20 -9.20
C LEU A 359 -42.66 -19.38 -7.96
N LYS A 360 -41.97 -19.59 -6.81
CA LYS A 360 -42.18 -18.79 -5.60
C LYS A 360 -41.75 -17.34 -5.79
N LEU A 361 -40.62 -17.11 -6.46
CA LEU A 361 -40.15 -15.77 -6.82
C LEU A 361 -41.12 -15.09 -7.79
N PHE A 362 -41.57 -15.81 -8.82
CA PHE A 362 -42.52 -15.33 -9.81
C PHE A 362 -43.88 -14.93 -9.18
N LEU A 363 -44.35 -15.67 -8.18
CA LEU A 363 -45.56 -15.34 -7.41
C LEU A 363 -45.40 -14.10 -6.51
N ALA A 364 -44.17 -13.78 -6.08
CA ALA A 364 -43.84 -12.64 -5.24
C ALA A 364 -43.78 -11.31 -6.02
N THR A 365 -43.56 -11.36 -7.35
CA THR A 365 -43.52 -10.19 -8.21
C THR A 365 -44.90 -9.54 -8.39
N SER A 366 -44.96 -8.21 -8.40
CA SER A 366 -46.19 -7.40 -8.33
C SER A 366 -46.93 -7.20 -9.67
N SER A 367 -46.53 -7.88 -10.75
CA SER A 367 -46.99 -7.61 -12.13
C SER A 367 -48.03 -8.59 -12.71
N LEU A 368 -48.48 -9.61 -11.97
CA LEU A 368 -49.41 -10.64 -12.47
C LEU A 368 -50.89 -10.28 -12.28
N SER A 369 -51.74 -10.64 -13.26
CA SER A 369 -53.20 -10.58 -13.13
C SER A 369 -53.73 -11.62 -12.13
N LYS A 370 -55.02 -11.50 -11.77
CA LYS A 370 -55.63 -12.36 -10.75
C LYS A 370 -55.80 -13.81 -11.26
N GLU A 371 -56.18 -13.99 -12.52
CA GLU A 371 -56.29 -15.30 -13.16
C GLU A 371 -54.92 -15.99 -13.26
N GLU A 372 -53.92 -15.29 -13.79
CA GLU A 372 -52.54 -15.80 -13.93
C GLU A 372 -51.94 -16.22 -12.58
N ARG A 373 -52.14 -15.41 -11.53
CA ARG A 373 -51.66 -15.74 -10.18
C ARG A 373 -52.30 -17.01 -9.63
N GLN A 374 -53.57 -17.27 -9.95
CA GLN A 374 -54.27 -18.48 -9.50
C GLN A 374 -53.75 -19.74 -10.22
N GLU A 375 -53.44 -19.65 -11.51
CA GLU A 375 -52.89 -20.76 -12.29
C GLU A 375 -51.47 -21.12 -11.86
N VAL A 376 -50.61 -20.13 -11.68
CA VAL A 376 -49.24 -20.32 -11.18
C VAL A 376 -49.26 -20.91 -9.77
N SER A 377 -50.19 -20.48 -8.90
CA SER A 377 -50.33 -21.05 -7.54
C SER A 377 -50.73 -22.52 -7.56
N LYS A 378 -51.63 -22.94 -8.46
CA LYS A 378 -52.03 -24.36 -8.62
C LYS A 378 -50.86 -25.21 -9.10
N LEU A 379 -50.06 -24.70 -10.03
CA LEU A 379 -48.85 -25.37 -10.50
C LEU A 379 -47.80 -25.48 -9.38
N ALA A 380 -47.55 -24.41 -8.64
CA ALA A 380 -46.61 -24.39 -7.52
C ALA A 380 -46.99 -25.39 -6.42
N GLU A 381 -48.28 -25.51 -6.11
CA GLU A 381 -48.81 -26.52 -5.18
C GLU A 381 -48.59 -27.94 -5.71
N CYS A 382 -48.97 -28.20 -6.97
CA CYS A 382 -48.81 -29.51 -7.61
C CYS A 382 -47.34 -29.97 -7.68
N VAL A 383 -46.42 -29.09 -8.10
CA VAL A 383 -44.98 -29.35 -8.09
C VAL A 383 -44.46 -29.57 -6.67
N GLY A 384 -44.91 -28.73 -5.72
CA GLY A 384 -44.54 -28.84 -4.31
C GLY A 384 -44.96 -30.18 -3.69
N ASP A 385 -46.16 -30.67 -4.00
CA ASP A 385 -46.66 -31.94 -3.50
C ASP A 385 -45.98 -33.14 -4.17
N PHE A 386 -45.70 -33.05 -5.47
CA PHE A 386 -44.88 -34.05 -6.18
C PHE A 386 -43.49 -34.19 -5.53
N LEU A 387 -42.82 -33.07 -5.24
CA LEU A 387 -41.50 -33.06 -4.59
C LEU A 387 -41.55 -33.53 -3.13
N LYS A 388 -42.59 -33.19 -2.35
CA LYS A 388 -42.73 -33.69 -0.96
C LYS A 388 -42.85 -35.21 -0.90
N ASN A 389 -43.61 -35.79 -1.84
CA ASN A 389 -43.85 -37.23 -1.89
C ASN A 389 -42.61 -38.01 -2.34
N THR A 390 -41.70 -37.38 -3.09
CA THR A 390 -40.50 -38.02 -3.68
C THR A 390 -39.21 -37.71 -2.91
N SER A 391 -39.07 -36.52 -2.31
CA SER A 391 -37.87 -36.07 -1.57
C SER A 391 -37.49 -36.93 -0.36
N ARG A 392 -38.45 -37.65 0.23
CA ARG A 392 -38.17 -38.64 1.30
C ARG A 392 -37.30 -39.82 0.84
N VAL A 393 -37.17 -40.07 -0.47
CA VAL A 393 -36.46 -41.22 -1.04
C VAL A 393 -35.09 -40.85 -1.61
N LEU A 394 -34.92 -39.65 -2.16
CA LEU A 394 -33.64 -39.13 -2.68
C LEU A 394 -32.73 -38.56 -1.58
N GLY A 395 -33.31 -37.95 -0.55
CA GLY A 395 -32.55 -37.34 0.53
C GLY A 395 -32.19 -38.33 1.64
N LYS A 396 -31.19 -39.21 1.44
CA LYS A 396 -30.40 -39.87 2.51
C LYS A 396 -29.39 -40.94 2.03
N LYS A 397 -28.68 -40.72 0.93
CA LYS A 397 -27.35 -41.36 0.77
C LYS A 397 -26.31 -40.26 0.88
N GLY A 398 -25.48 -40.34 1.91
CA GLY A 398 -24.29 -39.50 1.98
C GLY A 398 -23.45 -39.83 0.76
N PHE A 399 -23.53 -38.97 -0.25
CA PHE A 399 -22.63 -39.01 -1.39
C PHE A 399 -21.20 -38.94 -0.85
N GLU A 400 -20.30 -39.74 -1.42
CA GLU A 400 -18.93 -39.88 -0.96
C GLU A 400 -18.28 -38.50 -0.79
N LYS A 401 -17.90 -38.19 0.44
CA LYS A 401 -17.37 -36.86 0.83
C LYS A 401 -16.04 -36.51 0.12
N ASP A 402 -15.45 -37.43 -0.64
CA ASP A 402 -14.16 -37.29 -1.32
C ASP A 402 -14.25 -36.85 -2.79
N ILE A 403 -15.41 -36.93 -3.45
CA ILE A 403 -15.47 -36.68 -4.91
C ILE A 403 -15.35 -35.19 -5.27
N ALA A 404 -15.82 -34.30 -4.40
CA ALA A 404 -15.74 -32.85 -4.62
C ALA A 404 -14.28 -32.37 -4.74
N ALA A 405 -13.36 -32.98 -3.98
CA ALA A 405 -11.93 -32.67 -4.04
C ALA A 405 -11.36 -32.97 -5.42
N SER A 406 -11.64 -34.18 -5.91
CA SER A 406 -11.17 -34.64 -7.21
C SER A 406 -11.79 -33.81 -8.35
N ILE A 407 -13.04 -33.37 -8.22
CA ILE A 407 -13.70 -32.50 -9.21
C ILE A 407 -13.03 -31.13 -9.24
N ALA A 408 -12.84 -30.48 -8.09
CA ALA A 408 -12.17 -29.18 -8.03
C ALA A 408 -10.75 -29.24 -8.60
N MET A 409 -9.99 -30.30 -8.27
CA MET A 409 -8.65 -30.51 -8.84
C MET A 409 -8.69 -30.76 -10.35
N ALA A 410 -9.65 -31.54 -10.85
CA ALA A 410 -9.81 -31.77 -12.29
C ALA A 410 -10.15 -30.48 -13.06
N ILE A 411 -11.00 -29.60 -12.49
CA ILE A 411 -11.30 -28.29 -13.05
C ILE A 411 -10.04 -27.42 -13.16
N ILE A 412 -9.23 -27.40 -12.09
CA ILE A 412 -7.97 -26.62 -12.04
C ILE A 412 -6.94 -27.17 -13.03
N GLU A 413 -6.68 -28.49 -13.02
CA GLU A 413 -5.67 -29.14 -13.87
C GLU A 413 -5.98 -29.01 -15.36
N GLN A 414 -7.25 -29.09 -15.73
CA GLN A 414 -7.70 -28.97 -17.13
C GLN A 414 -8.06 -27.54 -17.52
N LYS A 415 -7.96 -26.58 -16.58
CA LYS A 415 -8.34 -25.16 -16.78
C LYS A 415 -9.74 -25.00 -17.37
N MET A 416 -10.71 -25.72 -16.80
CA MET A 416 -12.10 -25.64 -17.23
C MET A 416 -12.75 -24.32 -16.80
N ASP A 417 -14.04 -24.17 -17.05
CA ASP A 417 -14.77 -22.95 -16.69
C ASP A 417 -14.73 -22.72 -15.18
N ARG A 418 -14.65 -21.44 -14.78
CA ARG A 418 -14.56 -21.01 -13.37
C ARG A 418 -13.35 -21.58 -12.59
N HIS A 419 -12.30 -22.07 -13.27
CA HIS A 419 -11.12 -22.64 -12.59
C HIS A 419 -10.45 -21.71 -11.57
N MET A 420 -10.46 -20.39 -11.78
CA MET A 420 -9.91 -19.43 -10.82
C MET A 420 -10.72 -19.40 -9.51
N GLU A 421 -12.05 -19.46 -9.57
CA GLU A 421 -12.89 -19.57 -8.37
C GLU A 421 -12.66 -20.90 -7.65
N MET A 422 -12.41 -21.98 -8.41
CA MET A 422 -12.02 -23.27 -7.83
C MET A 422 -10.67 -23.20 -7.13
N CYS A 423 -9.69 -22.43 -7.62
CA CYS A 423 -8.43 -22.20 -6.90
C CYS A 423 -8.66 -21.59 -5.51
N TYR A 424 -9.64 -20.68 -5.35
CA TYR A 424 -9.99 -20.10 -4.05
C TYR A 424 -10.62 -21.11 -3.10
N ILE A 425 -11.55 -21.94 -3.57
CA ILE A 425 -12.15 -23.02 -2.76
C ILE A 425 -11.07 -24.05 -2.39
N PHE A 426 -10.26 -24.45 -3.36
CA PHE A 426 -9.14 -25.37 -3.18
C PHE A 426 -8.15 -24.88 -2.11
N ALA A 427 -7.82 -23.59 -2.12
CA ALA A 427 -6.91 -22.99 -1.14
C ALA A 427 -7.54 -22.79 0.25
N SER A 428 -8.87 -22.75 0.38
CA SER A 428 -9.58 -22.40 1.62
C SER A 428 -10.20 -23.59 2.36
N GLU A 429 -10.57 -24.67 1.66
CA GLU A 429 -11.24 -25.82 2.28
C GLU A 429 -10.23 -26.75 2.97
N ARG A 430 -10.45 -26.96 4.27
CA ARG A 430 -9.51 -27.63 5.18
C ARG A 430 -9.59 -29.15 5.08
N LYS A 431 -10.75 -29.69 4.71
CA LYS A 431 -11.03 -31.15 4.74
C LYS A 431 -10.16 -31.97 3.81
N TRP A 432 -9.71 -31.39 2.70
CA TRP A 432 -8.92 -32.07 1.67
C TRP A 432 -7.47 -31.55 1.56
N ALA A 433 -7.11 -30.56 2.38
CA ALA A 433 -5.79 -29.95 2.38
C ALA A 433 -4.74 -30.96 2.85
N PHE A 434 -3.50 -30.85 2.35
CA PHE A 434 -2.37 -31.74 2.66
C PHE A 434 -2.50 -33.21 2.20
N SER A 435 -3.55 -33.59 1.47
CA SER A 435 -3.59 -34.87 0.77
C SER A 435 -2.56 -34.91 -0.37
N ASP A 436 -2.07 -36.10 -0.74
CA ASP A 436 -1.08 -36.25 -1.82
C ASP A 436 -1.60 -35.70 -3.16
N ALA A 437 -2.90 -35.88 -3.44
CA ALA A 437 -3.56 -35.34 -4.62
C ALA A 437 -3.63 -33.80 -4.59
N TRP A 438 -3.92 -33.21 -3.42
CA TRP A 438 -3.91 -31.76 -3.24
C TRP A 438 -2.50 -31.17 -3.44
N LEU A 439 -1.47 -31.80 -2.87
CA LEU A 439 -0.08 -31.37 -3.05
C LEU A 439 0.36 -31.46 -4.51
N ALA A 440 0.03 -32.56 -5.20
CA ALA A 440 0.36 -32.74 -6.61
C ALA A 440 -0.31 -31.67 -7.49
N CYS A 441 -1.61 -31.39 -7.25
CA CYS A 441 -2.34 -30.36 -7.98
C CYS A 441 -1.72 -28.96 -7.77
N LEU A 442 -1.39 -28.58 -6.53
CA LEU A 442 -0.74 -27.30 -6.22
C LEU A 442 0.65 -27.19 -6.88
N VAL A 443 1.44 -28.26 -6.86
CA VAL A 443 2.78 -28.31 -7.48
C VAL A 443 2.73 -28.18 -9.00
N ASN A 444 1.75 -28.82 -9.65
CA ASN A 444 1.61 -28.79 -11.10
C ASN A 444 1.02 -27.46 -11.62
N ASN A 445 0.25 -26.76 -10.78
CA ASN A 445 -0.49 -25.55 -11.17
C ASN A 445 -0.03 -24.27 -10.47
N ARG A 446 1.21 -24.22 -9.96
CA ARG A 446 1.78 -23.10 -9.18
C ARG A 446 1.50 -21.72 -9.77
N ALA A 447 1.56 -21.58 -11.10
CA ALA A 447 1.34 -20.30 -11.77
C ALA A 447 -0.04 -19.70 -11.50
N LEU A 448 -1.07 -20.54 -11.30
CA LEU A 448 -2.44 -20.08 -10.98
C LEU A 448 -2.54 -19.54 -9.55
N PHE A 449 -1.65 -19.97 -8.65
CA PHE A 449 -1.62 -19.54 -7.25
C PHE A 449 -0.68 -18.34 -7.00
N GLN A 450 -0.12 -17.74 -8.06
CA GLN A 450 0.66 -16.50 -8.00
C GLN A 450 -0.24 -15.25 -7.96
N GLU A 451 -1.28 -15.30 -7.11
CA GLU A 451 -2.20 -14.20 -6.84
C GLU A 451 -2.19 -13.87 -5.34
N PRO A 452 -2.15 -12.60 -4.92
CA PRO A 452 -2.11 -12.21 -3.50
C PRO A 452 -3.19 -12.86 -2.64
N GLY A 453 -4.44 -12.91 -3.14
CA GLY A 453 -5.57 -13.46 -2.41
C GLY A 453 -5.40 -14.96 -2.15
N LEU A 454 -4.95 -15.71 -3.17
CA LEU A 454 -4.71 -17.15 -3.07
C LEU A 454 -3.54 -17.48 -2.14
N VAL A 455 -2.44 -16.73 -2.22
CA VAL A 455 -1.31 -16.89 -1.29
C VAL A 455 -1.75 -16.68 0.15
N LEU A 456 -2.55 -15.63 0.42
CA LEU A 456 -3.07 -15.39 1.77
C LEU A 456 -3.99 -16.54 2.24
N LYS A 457 -4.86 -17.06 1.35
CA LYS A 457 -5.71 -18.22 1.67
C LYS A 457 -4.93 -19.50 1.95
N LEU A 458 -3.87 -19.76 1.20
CA LEU A 458 -2.96 -20.89 1.49
C LEU A 458 -2.30 -20.71 2.86
N LEU A 459 -1.82 -19.51 3.20
CA LEU A 459 -1.26 -19.23 4.52
C LEU A 459 -2.29 -19.42 5.65
N GLU A 460 -3.53 -18.93 5.47
CA GLU A 460 -4.63 -19.15 6.41
C GLU A 460 -4.86 -20.65 6.65
N THR A 461 -5.04 -21.43 5.58
CA THR A 461 -5.27 -22.88 5.66
C THR A 461 -4.11 -23.61 6.34
N VAL A 462 -2.86 -23.25 6.05
CA VAL A 462 -1.68 -23.85 6.70
C VAL A 462 -1.68 -23.56 8.21
N THR A 463 -1.97 -22.32 8.62
CA THR A 463 -1.98 -21.96 10.05
C THR A 463 -3.12 -22.63 10.82
N ASP A 464 -4.27 -22.82 10.17
CA ASP A 464 -5.45 -23.45 10.79
C ASP A 464 -5.30 -24.97 10.92
N VAL A 465 -4.80 -25.66 9.88
CA VAL A 465 -4.64 -27.13 9.91
C VAL A 465 -3.45 -27.55 10.77
N GLY A 466 -2.33 -26.81 10.70
CA GLY A 466 -1.12 -27.12 11.47
C GLY A 466 -1.29 -27.03 12.99
N THR A 467 -2.37 -26.38 13.47
CA THR A 467 -2.68 -26.27 14.91
C THR A 467 -3.75 -27.26 15.39
N ALA A 468 -4.52 -27.88 14.48
CA ALA A 468 -5.73 -28.62 14.82
C ALA A 468 -5.69 -30.13 14.49
N ASP A 469 -4.94 -30.56 13.47
CA ASP A 469 -5.01 -31.94 12.97
C ASP A 469 -3.70 -32.72 13.20
N ARG A 470 -3.76 -33.78 14.01
CA ARG A 470 -2.60 -34.63 14.34
C ARG A 470 -2.22 -35.63 13.23
N ALA A 471 -3.02 -35.72 12.17
CA ALA A 471 -2.79 -36.64 11.06
C ALA A 471 -1.78 -36.14 10.01
N VAL A 472 -1.48 -34.83 9.98
CA VAL A 472 -0.56 -34.22 9.00
C VAL A 472 0.87 -34.23 9.54
N THR A 473 1.83 -34.67 8.73
CA THR A 473 3.24 -34.71 9.14
C THR A 473 3.92 -33.33 9.04
N GLU A 474 4.89 -33.05 9.91
CA GLU A 474 5.68 -31.80 9.86
C GLU A 474 6.40 -31.61 8.51
N ALA A 475 6.80 -32.70 7.86
CA ALA A 475 7.42 -32.66 6.53
C ALA A 475 6.46 -32.13 5.44
N GLN A 476 5.18 -32.54 5.48
CA GLN A 476 4.15 -32.04 4.56
C GLN A 476 3.85 -30.56 4.84
N ILE A 477 3.75 -30.17 6.11
CA ILE A 477 3.55 -28.76 6.50
C ILE A 477 4.69 -27.88 5.95
N LYS A 478 5.94 -28.31 6.14
CA LYS A 478 7.11 -27.62 5.62
C LYS A 478 7.08 -27.48 4.09
N GLN A 479 6.73 -28.56 3.39
CA GLN A 479 6.63 -28.55 1.93
C GLN A 479 5.60 -27.54 1.41
N VAL A 480 4.43 -27.44 2.05
CA VAL A 480 3.39 -26.47 1.64
C VAL A 480 3.80 -25.04 1.93
N ILE A 481 4.46 -24.79 3.07
CA ILE A 481 5.00 -23.46 3.40
C ILE A 481 6.03 -23.05 2.36
N ASP A 482 6.99 -23.93 2.02
CA ASP A 482 8.02 -23.65 1.02
C ASP A 482 7.40 -23.32 -0.35
N LEU A 483 6.38 -24.08 -0.77
CA LEU A 483 5.64 -23.82 -2.01
C LEU A 483 4.87 -22.49 -1.97
N THR A 484 4.25 -22.16 -0.84
CA THR A 484 3.48 -20.92 -0.67
C THR A 484 4.41 -19.71 -0.66
N LEU A 485 5.57 -19.82 0.01
CA LEU A 485 6.62 -18.79 0.01
C LEU A 485 7.28 -18.65 -1.37
N GLU A 486 7.39 -19.73 -2.14
CA GLU A 486 7.84 -19.69 -3.54
C GLU A 486 6.83 -18.92 -4.39
N CYS A 487 5.53 -19.18 -4.25
CA CYS A 487 4.48 -18.43 -4.94
C CYS A 487 4.53 -16.93 -4.57
N TYR A 488 4.68 -16.63 -3.27
CA TYR A 488 4.89 -15.27 -2.77
C TYR A 488 6.15 -14.60 -3.36
N ALA A 489 7.25 -15.33 -3.50
CA ALA A 489 8.51 -14.80 -4.04
C ALA A 489 8.38 -14.33 -5.49
N HIS A 490 7.51 -14.97 -6.29
CA HIS A 490 7.24 -14.62 -7.69
C HIS A 490 6.29 -13.42 -7.85
N LEU A 491 5.60 -13.00 -6.78
CA LEU A 491 4.71 -11.83 -6.83
C LEU A 491 5.49 -10.52 -7.08
N SER A 492 4.79 -9.57 -7.71
CA SER A 492 5.23 -8.18 -7.82
C SER A 492 5.36 -7.53 -6.44
N LEU A 493 6.19 -6.49 -6.27
CA LEU A 493 6.37 -5.84 -4.97
C LEU A 493 5.06 -5.23 -4.40
N PRO A 494 4.18 -4.59 -5.20
CA PRO A 494 2.86 -4.17 -4.73
C PRO A 494 2.01 -5.35 -4.21
N ASP A 495 2.05 -6.48 -4.91
CA ASP A 495 1.29 -7.67 -4.56
C ASP A 495 1.85 -8.37 -3.32
N LYS A 496 3.18 -8.40 -3.14
CA LYS A 496 3.83 -8.81 -1.88
C LYS A 496 3.36 -7.96 -0.70
N ASN A 497 3.21 -6.65 -0.90
CA ASN A 497 2.70 -5.75 0.12
C ASN A 497 1.23 -6.02 0.48
N LYS A 498 0.38 -6.39 -0.49
CA LYS A 498 -1.00 -6.82 -0.19
C LYS A 498 -1.02 -8.06 0.70
N VAL A 499 -0.18 -9.05 0.41
CA VAL A 499 -0.07 -10.26 1.25
C VAL A 499 0.46 -9.91 2.64
N LEU A 500 1.53 -9.10 2.74
CA LEU A 500 2.07 -8.66 4.03
C LEU A 500 1.04 -7.89 4.86
N SER A 501 0.25 -7.01 4.24
CA SER A 501 -0.84 -6.31 4.90
C SER A 501 -1.90 -7.28 5.43
N GLY A 502 -2.28 -8.29 4.64
CA GLY A 502 -3.19 -9.34 5.09
C GLY A 502 -2.62 -10.14 6.27
N VAL A 503 -1.33 -10.46 6.24
CA VAL A 503 -0.63 -11.17 7.32
C VAL A 503 -0.63 -10.34 8.62
N LEU A 504 -0.32 -9.04 8.54
CA LEU A 504 -0.33 -8.15 9.71
C LEU A 504 -1.74 -7.95 10.27
N LEU A 505 -2.77 -7.90 9.42
CA LEU A 505 -4.17 -7.80 9.85
C LEU A 505 -4.66 -9.09 10.52
N SER A 506 -4.30 -10.26 9.98
CA SER A 506 -4.76 -11.57 10.49
C SER A 506 -3.99 -12.05 11.72
N TRP A 507 -2.68 -11.78 11.81
CA TRP A 507 -1.81 -12.34 12.86
C TRP A 507 -0.97 -11.29 13.61
N GLY A 508 -1.17 -9.99 13.37
CA GLY A 508 -0.50 -8.91 14.08
C GLY A 508 0.99 -8.78 13.78
N ARG A 509 1.70 -8.02 14.63
CA ARG A 509 3.15 -7.69 14.48
C ARG A 509 4.09 -8.89 14.42
N LYS A 510 3.69 -10.03 14.99
CA LYS A 510 4.47 -11.28 14.96
C LYS A 510 4.28 -12.07 13.66
N GLY A 511 3.26 -11.75 12.87
CA GLY A 511 2.97 -12.42 11.61
C GLY A 511 2.81 -13.93 11.81
N LEU A 512 3.48 -14.72 10.97
CA LEU A 512 3.36 -16.17 10.99
C LEU A 512 4.16 -16.86 12.11
N SER A 513 4.95 -16.11 12.90
CA SER A 513 5.97 -16.70 13.77
C SER A 513 5.42 -17.53 14.92
N GLU A 514 4.31 -17.12 15.52
CA GLU A 514 3.68 -17.88 16.62
C GLU A 514 2.99 -19.17 16.14
N LYS A 515 2.60 -19.23 14.86
CA LYS A 515 1.85 -20.35 14.30
C LYS A 515 2.74 -21.38 13.61
N LEU A 516 3.94 -20.97 13.16
CA LEU A 516 4.86 -21.81 12.38
C LEU A 516 6.19 -22.07 13.10
N LEU A 517 6.16 -22.31 14.41
CA LEU A 517 7.37 -22.47 15.25
C LEU A 517 8.37 -23.51 14.73
N ALA A 518 7.90 -24.66 14.24
CA ALA A 518 8.76 -25.73 13.69
C ALA A 518 9.48 -25.34 12.38
N HIS A 519 8.96 -24.35 11.65
CA HIS A 519 9.58 -23.84 10.41
C HIS A 519 10.56 -22.69 10.67
N LEU A 520 10.57 -22.12 11.87
CA LEU A 520 11.52 -21.07 12.25
C LEU A 520 12.88 -21.60 12.69
N GLU A 521 13.09 -22.93 12.71
CA GLU A 521 14.42 -23.50 12.91
C GLU A 521 15.37 -23.02 11.81
N GLY A 522 16.36 -22.20 12.19
CA GLY A 522 17.28 -21.56 11.24
C GLY A 522 16.89 -20.14 10.81
N PHE A 523 15.72 -19.61 11.18
CA PHE A 523 15.32 -18.23 10.84
C PHE A 523 16.35 -17.20 11.32
N GLN A 524 16.91 -17.38 12.52
CA GLN A 524 17.92 -16.48 13.05
C GLN A 524 19.23 -16.52 12.23
N GLU A 525 19.57 -17.68 11.67
CA GLU A 525 20.73 -17.86 10.79
C GLU A 525 20.47 -17.24 9.42
N ASP A 526 19.28 -17.45 8.84
CA ASP A 526 18.82 -16.80 7.59
C ASP A 526 18.81 -15.27 7.72
N LEU A 527 18.29 -14.76 8.84
CA LEU A 527 18.26 -13.34 9.18
C LEU A 527 19.69 -12.79 9.22
N ASN A 528 20.56 -13.39 10.04
CA ASN A 528 21.95 -12.94 10.17
C ASN A 528 22.71 -13.03 8.83
N THR A 529 22.52 -14.11 8.06
CA THR A 529 23.17 -14.31 6.77
C THR A 529 22.73 -13.27 5.76
N THR A 530 21.42 -13.03 5.65
CA THR A 530 20.85 -12.01 4.77
C THR A 530 21.43 -10.64 5.13
N PHE A 531 21.41 -10.27 6.40
CA PHE A 531 21.88 -8.95 6.83
C PHE A 531 23.40 -8.77 6.75
N ASN A 532 24.18 -9.83 6.94
CA ASN A 532 25.63 -9.79 6.70
C ASN A 532 25.96 -9.57 5.21
N GLN A 533 25.19 -10.16 4.30
CA GLN A 533 25.32 -9.91 2.86
C GLN A 533 24.92 -8.48 2.48
N LEU A 534 23.88 -7.94 3.11
CA LEU A 534 23.41 -6.57 2.91
C LEU A 534 24.43 -5.53 3.39
N ALA A 535 25.12 -5.78 4.50
CA ALA A 535 26.18 -4.90 4.98
C ALA A 535 27.36 -4.78 4.01
N GLN A 536 27.53 -5.74 3.09
CA GLN A 536 28.64 -5.80 2.13
C GLN A 536 28.27 -5.31 0.71
N SER A 537 26.98 -5.03 0.42
CA SER A 537 26.51 -4.71 -0.93
C SER A 537 25.60 -3.48 -0.96
N THR A 538 26.14 -2.32 -1.35
CA THR A 538 25.45 -1.02 -1.37
C THR A 538 25.13 -0.48 -2.78
N SER A 539 25.02 -1.36 -3.80
CA SER A 539 24.70 -0.96 -5.19
C SER A 539 23.19 -0.95 -5.49
N GLU A 540 22.75 -0.20 -6.51
CA GLU A 540 21.33 -0.11 -6.91
C GLU A 540 20.74 -1.45 -7.39
N GLN A 541 21.49 -2.24 -8.17
CA GLN A 541 21.09 -3.62 -8.51
C GLN A 541 21.05 -4.53 -7.26
N GLY A 542 21.81 -4.20 -6.23
CA GLY A 542 21.75 -4.84 -4.92
C GLY A 542 20.44 -4.56 -4.16
N LEU A 543 19.82 -3.39 -4.37
CA LEU A 543 18.62 -2.99 -3.64
C LEU A 543 17.39 -3.86 -3.96
N ALA A 544 17.12 -4.16 -5.24
CA ALA A 544 16.00 -5.02 -5.61
C ALA A 544 16.15 -6.45 -5.05
N LYS A 545 17.38 -6.99 -5.08
CA LYS A 545 17.71 -8.28 -4.47
C LYS A 545 17.55 -8.23 -2.95
N ALA A 546 18.00 -7.15 -2.33
CA ALA A 546 17.86 -6.93 -0.89
C ALA A 546 16.40 -6.88 -0.45
N VAL A 547 15.56 -6.12 -1.16
CA VAL A 547 14.11 -6.04 -0.91
C VAL A 547 13.49 -7.42 -1.06
N ALA A 548 13.84 -8.21 -2.09
CA ALA A 548 13.32 -9.57 -2.24
C ALA A 548 13.71 -10.49 -1.08
N SER A 549 14.98 -10.46 -0.63
CA SER A 549 15.44 -11.25 0.51
C SER A 549 14.74 -10.84 1.81
N VAL A 550 14.58 -9.53 2.05
CA VAL A 550 13.89 -9.02 3.24
C VAL A 550 12.38 -9.29 3.18
N ALA A 551 11.75 -9.28 2.00
CA ALA A 551 10.32 -9.59 1.84
C ALA A 551 9.96 -10.99 2.38
N ARG A 552 10.84 -11.98 2.22
CA ARG A 552 10.66 -13.33 2.77
C ARG A 552 10.81 -13.36 4.29
N LEU A 553 11.72 -12.57 4.86
CA LEU A 553 11.92 -12.51 6.31
C LEU A 553 10.79 -11.75 7.01
N VAL A 554 10.35 -10.64 6.41
CA VAL A 554 9.29 -9.78 6.95
C VAL A 554 7.95 -10.50 6.98
N ILE A 555 7.60 -11.32 5.99
CA ILE A 555 6.33 -12.06 6.03
C ILE A 555 6.31 -13.16 7.11
N LEU A 556 7.47 -13.79 7.37
CA LEU A 556 7.61 -14.84 8.39
C LEU A 556 7.61 -14.28 9.81
N HIS A 557 8.44 -13.25 10.06
CA HIS A 557 8.51 -12.58 11.35
C HIS A 557 8.75 -11.07 11.14
N PRO A 558 7.68 -10.27 10.98
CA PRO A 558 7.80 -8.84 10.71
C PRO A 558 8.57 -8.11 11.82
N GLU A 559 8.17 -8.31 13.08
CA GLU A 559 8.76 -7.63 14.25
C GLU A 559 10.27 -7.82 14.36
N VAL A 560 10.75 -9.06 14.42
CA VAL A 560 12.20 -9.32 14.57
C VAL A 560 12.98 -8.77 13.37
N THR A 561 12.42 -8.88 12.16
CA THR A 561 13.08 -8.38 10.95
C THR A 561 13.20 -6.86 10.99
N VAL A 562 12.12 -6.11 11.25
CA VAL A 562 12.15 -4.65 11.34
C VAL A 562 13.07 -4.18 12.47
N LYS A 563 12.99 -4.79 13.66
CA LYS A 563 13.89 -4.48 14.79
C LYS A 563 15.37 -4.68 14.41
N LYS A 564 15.69 -5.77 13.71
CA LYS A 564 17.07 -6.03 13.24
C LYS A 564 17.53 -4.97 12.25
N VAL A 565 16.69 -4.58 11.30
CA VAL A 565 17.00 -3.51 10.33
C VAL A 565 17.26 -2.19 11.04
N CYS A 566 16.38 -1.78 11.95
CA CYS A 566 16.51 -0.54 12.72
C CYS A 566 17.78 -0.52 13.56
N SER A 567 18.10 -1.62 14.25
CA SER A 567 19.34 -1.75 15.03
C SER A 567 20.58 -1.62 14.13
N MET A 568 20.61 -2.32 13.00
CA MET A 568 21.75 -2.26 12.09
C MET A 568 21.93 -0.90 11.43
N ALA A 569 20.84 -0.22 11.08
CA ALA A 569 20.87 1.12 10.52
C ALA A 569 21.56 2.15 11.44
N VAL A 570 21.52 1.91 12.74
CA VAL A 570 22.08 2.80 13.75
C VAL A 570 23.51 2.40 14.12
N VAL A 571 23.77 1.10 14.26
CA VAL A 571 25.09 0.57 14.66
C VAL A 571 26.09 0.62 13.50
N ASN A 572 25.67 0.31 12.27
CA ASN A 572 26.57 0.22 11.12
C ASN A 572 26.66 1.55 10.36
N LEU A 573 27.79 2.25 10.57
CA LEU A 573 28.09 3.56 9.97
C LEU A 573 27.79 3.62 8.46
N GLY A 574 26.87 4.53 8.10
CA GLY A 574 26.55 4.84 6.71
C GLY A 574 25.51 3.93 6.05
N THR A 575 24.97 2.95 6.78
CA THR A 575 23.98 2.00 6.21
C THR A 575 22.51 2.46 6.37
N HIS A 576 22.24 3.46 7.21
CA HIS A 576 20.90 3.98 7.51
C HIS A 576 20.06 4.26 6.26
N ARG A 577 20.64 4.92 5.23
CA ARG A 577 19.91 5.27 4.00
C ARG A 577 19.48 4.04 3.21
N PHE A 578 20.39 3.08 3.01
CA PHE A 578 20.12 1.85 2.27
C PHE A 578 19.10 0.97 3.00
N LEU A 579 19.24 0.84 4.32
CA LEU A 579 18.30 0.06 5.14
C LEU A 579 16.92 0.72 5.24
N ALA A 580 16.86 2.06 5.29
CA ALA A 580 15.60 2.79 5.19
C ALA A 580 14.91 2.60 3.82
N GLN A 581 15.67 2.57 2.73
CA GLN A 581 15.14 2.27 1.39
C GLN A 581 14.53 0.87 1.30
N ILE A 582 15.13 -0.12 1.98
CA ILE A 582 14.55 -1.47 2.05
C ILE A 582 13.23 -1.44 2.83
N LEU A 583 13.17 -0.80 3.99
CA LEU A 583 11.94 -0.73 4.78
C LEU A 583 10.82 0.01 4.03
N THR A 584 11.14 1.15 3.44
CA THR A 584 10.16 2.02 2.74
C THR A 584 9.61 1.38 1.46
N ALA A 585 10.22 0.30 0.96
CA ALA A 585 9.67 -0.57 -0.08
C ALA A 585 8.49 -1.44 0.40
N PHE A 586 8.20 -1.45 1.71
CA PHE A 586 7.08 -2.16 2.32
C PHE A 586 6.07 -1.22 3.00
N PRO A 587 5.19 -0.52 2.25
CA PRO A 587 4.17 0.36 2.82
C PRO A 587 3.25 -0.32 3.85
N ALA A 588 3.05 -1.64 3.76
CA ALA A 588 2.26 -2.40 4.74
C ALA A 588 2.81 -2.31 6.17
N LEU A 589 4.08 -1.93 6.35
CA LEU A 589 4.69 -1.73 7.67
C LEU A 589 4.13 -0.51 8.43
N ARG A 590 3.36 0.38 7.77
CA ARG A 590 2.59 1.45 8.43
C ARG A 590 1.42 0.95 9.28
N PHE A 591 1.29 -0.38 9.43
CA PHE A 591 0.30 -1.02 10.28
C PHE A 591 0.26 -0.42 11.69
N ALA A 592 -0.94 -0.12 12.18
CA ALA A 592 -1.20 0.28 13.56
C ALA A 592 -2.08 -0.79 14.22
N GLU A 593 -1.70 -1.24 15.41
CA GLU A 593 -2.39 -2.32 16.12
C GLU A 593 -3.57 -1.76 16.92
N GLU A 594 -4.82 -2.01 16.47
CA GLU A 594 -6.03 -1.45 17.09
C GLU A 594 -6.27 -1.95 18.54
N GLN A 595 -5.71 -3.10 18.92
CA GLN A 595 -5.95 -3.74 20.22
C GLN A 595 -4.78 -3.59 21.23
N GLY A 596 -3.80 -2.73 20.94
CA GLY A 596 -2.66 -2.47 21.83
C GLY A 596 -2.98 -1.46 22.95
N PRO A 597 -2.14 -1.36 24.00
CA PRO A 597 -2.29 -0.36 25.07
C PRO A 597 -2.11 1.09 24.58
N ASN A 598 -1.48 1.29 23.41
CA ASN A 598 -1.35 2.56 22.71
C ASN A 598 -1.86 2.39 21.26
N PRO A 599 -3.18 2.51 21.00
CA PRO A 599 -3.77 2.27 19.68
C PRO A 599 -3.37 3.30 18.60
N SER A 600 -2.58 4.32 18.96
CA SER A 600 -2.15 5.42 18.08
C SER A 600 -0.72 5.31 17.56
N THR A 601 0.07 4.32 18.00
CA THR A 601 1.49 4.21 17.61
C THR A 601 1.65 3.16 16.51
N SER A 602 2.32 3.51 15.41
CA SER A 602 2.62 2.61 14.30
C SER A 602 3.61 1.52 14.71
N PHE A 603 3.54 0.42 13.98
CA PHE A 603 4.43 -0.72 14.15
C PHE A 603 5.91 -0.34 14.02
N VAL A 604 6.27 0.51 13.05
CA VAL A 604 7.67 0.92 12.84
C VAL A 604 8.19 1.78 14.00
N VAL A 605 7.40 2.73 14.49
CA VAL A 605 7.79 3.55 15.65
C VAL A 605 7.94 2.72 16.91
N SER A 606 7.04 1.77 17.15
CA SER A 606 7.18 0.85 18.28
C SER A 606 8.49 0.05 18.21
N CYS A 607 8.86 -0.43 17.02
CA CYS A 607 10.11 -1.16 16.81
C CYS A 607 11.35 -0.27 17.07
N LEU A 608 11.34 0.97 16.59
CA LEU A 608 12.41 1.95 16.83
C LEU A 608 12.55 2.28 18.31
N LYS A 609 11.44 2.52 19.00
CA LYS A 609 11.40 2.84 20.43
C LYS A 609 11.89 1.68 21.29
N GLU A 610 11.47 0.45 20.99
CA GLU A 610 11.86 -0.73 21.78
C GLU A 610 13.32 -1.16 21.53
N THR A 611 13.83 -0.96 20.32
CA THR A 611 15.11 -1.53 19.89
C THR A 611 16.27 -0.56 19.97
N VAL A 612 16.04 0.70 19.63
CA VAL A 612 17.10 1.69 19.39
C VAL A 612 17.05 2.82 20.42
N TRP A 613 15.87 3.38 20.68
CA TRP A 613 15.73 4.52 21.59
C TRP A 613 16.33 4.20 22.96
N THR A 614 17.03 5.18 23.54
CA THR A 614 17.82 5.10 24.80
C THR A 614 18.97 4.09 24.85
N LYS A 615 19.29 3.38 23.75
CA LYS A 615 20.34 2.35 23.69
C LYS A 615 21.58 2.77 22.89
N PHE A 616 21.79 4.07 22.73
CA PHE A 616 22.95 4.61 22.01
C PHE A 616 24.22 4.49 22.85
N SER A 617 25.26 3.90 22.26
CA SER A 617 26.59 3.76 22.88
C SER A 617 27.56 4.87 22.44
N THR A 618 27.29 5.51 21.31
CA THR A 618 28.18 6.55 20.73
C THR A 618 27.41 7.73 20.13
N PRO A 619 27.99 8.96 20.10
CA PRO A 619 27.37 10.11 19.42
C PRO A 619 27.16 9.91 17.92
N ARG A 620 27.90 8.97 17.32
CA ARG A 620 27.73 8.60 15.92
C ARG A 620 26.44 7.81 15.70
N GLU A 621 26.06 6.95 16.64
CA GLU A 621 24.78 6.22 16.59
C GLU A 621 23.60 7.18 16.72
N GLU A 622 23.67 8.17 17.61
CA GLU A 622 22.65 9.23 17.69
C GLU A 622 22.47 9.96 16.34
N LYS A 623 23.58 10.33 15.69
CA LYS A 623 23.54 10.95 14.37
C LYS A 623 22.90 10.02 13.32
N GLN A 624 23.24 8.73 13.33
CA GLN A 624 22.66 7.77 12.39
C GLN A 624 21.16 7.55 12.63
N PHE A 625 20.72 7.58 13.89
CA PHE A 625 19.31 7.51 14.22
C PHE A 625 18.54 8.72 13.67
N LEU A 626 19.08 9.93 13.83
CA LEU A 626 18.50 11.15 13.23
C LEU A 626 18.37 11.01 11.70
N GLU A 627 19.41 10.54 11.02
CA GLU A 627 19.37 10.35 9.55
C GLU A 627 18.41 9.23 9.13
N LEU A 628 18.30 8.17 9.94
CA LEU A 628 17.32 7.09 9.72
C LEU A 628 15.88 7.61 9.83
N LEU A 629 15.56 8.38 10.87
CA LEU A 629 14.23 9.00 11.02
C LEU A 629 13.90 9.88 9.80
N SER A 630 14.87 10.67 9.32
CA SER A 630 14.74 11.47 8.09
C SER A 630 14.35 10.61 6.89
N CYS A 631 15.08 9.51 6.66
CA CYS A 631 14.88 8.65 5.51
C CYS A 631 13.56 7.88 5.55
N LEU A 632 13.03 7.61 6.75
CA LEU A 632 11.76 6.92 6.92
C LEU A 632 10.56 7.87 6.80
N ALA A 633 10.68 9.13 7.23
CA ALA A 633 9.66 10.16 7.07
C ALA A 633 9.62 10.72 5.64
N SER A 634 10.78 10.93 5.02
CA SER A 634 10.94 11.48 3.66
C SER A 634 11.78 10.54 2.79
N PRO A 635 11.21 9.43 2.30
CA PRO A 635 11.95 8.43 1.54
C PRO A 635 12.36 8.94 0.15
N VAL A 636 13.61 8.66 -0.22
CA VAL A 636 14.13 8.96 -1.55
C VAL A 636 13.68 7.89 -2.52
N LYS A 637 12.89 8.26 -3.53
CA LYS A 637 12.37 7.36 -4.58
C LYS A 637 13.50 6.78 -5.44
N PRO A 638 13.82 5.47 -5.33
CA PRO A 638 14.73 4.81 -6.26
C PRO A 638 14.05 4.59 -7.61
N GLN A 639 14.82 4.46 -8.70
CA GLN A 639 14.26 4.12 -10.00
C GLN A 639 13.61 2.73 -9.96
N GLY A 640 12.32 2.64 -10.32
CA GLY A 640 11.62 1.37 -10.48
C GLY A 640 11.13 0.67 -9.20
N ILE A 641 11.34 1.24 -8.00
CA ILE A 641 10.85 0.69 -6.74
C ILE A 641 9.84 1.67 -6.10
N PRO A 642 8.56 1.29 -5.94
CA PRO A 642 7.61 2.10 -5.18
C PRO A 642 8.03 2.15 -3.71
N VAL A 643 8.14 3.37 -3.17
CA VAL A 643 8.44 3.62 -1.76
C VAL A 643 7.39 4.54 -1.14
N ALA A 644 7.12 4.35 0.15
CA ALA A 644 6.22 5.19 0.94
C ALA A 644 6.86 5.62 2.26
N ALA A 645 6.46 6.78 2.76
CA ALA A 645 6.87 7.26 4.08
C ALA A 645 6.29 6.32 5.14
N LEU A 646 7.16 5.85 6.05
CA LEU A 646 6.78 4.93 7.13
C LEU A 646 6.55 5.64 8.46
N LEU A 647 6.99 6.89 8.57
CA LEU A 647 6.84 7.72 9.76
C LEU A 647 6.08 8.99 9.41
N GLU A 648 5.10 9.34 10.24
CA GLU A 648 4.43 10.63 10.16
C GLU A 648 5.08 11.61 11.17
N PRO A 649 5.13 12.92 10.84
CA PRO A 649 5.82 13.90 11.68
C PRO A 649 5.19 14.05 13.06
N ASP A 650 3.86 13.92 13.19
CA ASP A 650 3.15 14.01 14.46
C ASP A 650 3.46 12.83 15.38
N GLU A 651 3.59 11.64 14.81
CA GLU A 651 3.95 10.41 15.51
C GLU A 651 5.38 10.51 16.07
N VAL A 652 6.31 11.03 15.28
CA VAL A 652 7.71 11.26 15.70
C VAL A 652 7.76 12.22 16.89
N LEU A 653 7.00 13.33 16.86
CA LEU A 653 6.96 14.27 17.98
C LEU A 653 6.34 13.67 19.24
N LYS A 654 5.22 12.95 19.11
CA LYS A 654 4.52 12.34 20.25
C LYS A 654 5.38 11.31 20.97
N GLU A 655 6.16 10.53 20.24
CA GLU A 655 6.91 9.40 20.81
C GLU A 655 8.36 9.73 21.18
N PHE A 656 9.05 10.59 20.42
CA PHE A 656 10.49 10.88 20.62
C PHE A 656 10.80 12.29 21.12
N VAL A 657 9.81 13.19 21.22
CA VAL A 657 10.04 14.58 21.65
C VAL A 657 9.25 14.92 22.90
N LEU A 658 7.92 14.90 22.83
CA LEU A 658 7.02 15.38 23.88
C LEU A 658 7.30 14.78 25.27
N PRO A 659 7.58 13.46 25.42
CA PRO A 659 7.84 12.87 26.73
C PRO A 659 9.15 13.33 27.40
N PHE A 660 10.04 13.99 26.64
CA PHE A 660 11.42 14.28 27.04
C PHE A 660 11.74 15.78 27.08
N LEU A 661 10.76 16.68 26.91
CA LEU A 661 10.95 18.14 26.97
C LEU A 661 11.10 18.67 28.41
N MET A 662 12.03 18.12 29.19
CA MET A 662 12.34 18.54 30.56
C MET A 662 13.86 18.54 30.79
N LEU A 663 14.37 19.47 31.62
CA LEU A 663 15.82 19.63 31.85
C LEU A 663 16.50 18.45 32.55
N ASP A 664 15.73 17.67 33.32
CA ASP A 664 16.20 16.54 34.11
C ASP A 664 16.13 15.19 33.37
N VAL A 665 15.78 15.23 32.09
CA VAL A 665 15.70 14.05 31.23
C VAL A 665 16.95 13.95 30.36
N THR A 666 17.59 12.78 30.33
CA THR A 666 18.84 12.54 29.59
C THR A 666 18.69 12.71 28.07
N GLU A 667 17.53 12.34 27.53
CA GLU A 667 17.23 12.34 26.10
C GLU A 667 16.83 13.71 25.55
N VAL A 668 16.69 14.73 26.39
CA VAL A 668 16.19 16.07 25.98
C VAL A 668 17.01 16.67 24.84
N ALA A 669 18.34 16.53 24.87
CA ALA A 669 19.21 17.09 23.84
C ALA A 669 18.96 16.43 22.46
N LEU A 670 18.82 15.10 22.43
CA LEU A 670 18.49 14.37 21.20
C LEU A 670 17.06 14.68 20.74
N SER A 671 16.13 14.78 21.68
CA SER A 671 14.71 15.10 21.43
C SER A 671 14.55 16.46 20.78
N LEU A 672 15.27 17.49 21.24
CA LEU A 672 15.27 18.82 20.63
C LEU A 672 15.86 18.79 19.21
N ARG A 673 16.89 17.99 18.95
CA ARG A 673 17.46 17.80 17.60
C ARG A 673 16.47 17.12 16.65
N ILE A 674 15.75 16.10 17.13
CA ILE A 674 14.65 15.47 16.38
C ILE A 674 13.57 16.52 16.08
N PHE A 675 13.22 17.36 17.05
CA PHE A 675 12.19 18.37 16.88
C PHE A 675 12.54 19.37 15.76
N ILE A 676 13.76 19.93 15.77
CA ILE A 676 14.22 20.83 14.69
C ILE A 676 14.13 20.14 13.34
N GLN A 677 14.69 18.93 13.24
CA GLN A 677 14.72 18.19 12.00
C GLN A 677 13.30 17.91 11.46
N THR A 678 12.37 17.56 12.34
CA THR A 678 10.96 17.35 11.95
C THR A 678 10.29 18.64 11.50
N LEU A 679 10.51 19.76 12.20
CA LEU A 679 9.95 21.07 11.81
C LEU A 679 10.50 21.54 10.46
N GLU A 680 11.82 21.49 10.27
CA GLU A 680 12.47 21.96 9.04
C GLU A 680 12.12 21.09 7.82
N ALA A 681 12.10 19.77 7.96
CA ALA A 681 11.81 18.86 6.86
C ALA A 681 10.37 18.97 6.35
N HIS A 682 9.44 19.42 7.20
CA HIS A 682 8.00 19.43 6.91
C HIS A 682 7.40 20.84 6.91
N ALA A 683 8.23 21.89 6.84
CA ALA A 683 7.79 23.28 6.81
C ALA A 683 6.96 23.64 5.56
N CYS A 684 7.13 22.88 4.46
CA CYS A 684 6.47 23.12 3.17
C CYS A 684 5.34 22.12 2.86
N LEU A 685 4.86 21.33 3.84
CA LEU A 685 3.72 20.44 3.61
C LEU A 685 2.44 21.24 3.36
N GLU A 686 1.60 20.78 2.42
CA GLU A 686 0.30 21.40 2.11
C GLU A 686 -0.69 21.27 3.28
N ASP A 687 -0.65 20.14 4.00
CA ASP A 687 -1.50 19.89 5.17
C ASP A 687 -0.80 20.34 6.47
N TYR A 688 -1.51 21.11 7.30
CA TYR A 688 -1.01 21.61 8.58
C TYR A 688 -0.97 20.50 9.65
N TRP A 689 0.02 19.61 9.54
CA TRP A 689 0.21 18.44 10.40
C TRP A 689 0.34 18.78 11.90
N LEU A 690 0.91 19.95 12.23
CA LEU A 690 1.10 20.42 13.62
C LEU A 690 -0.22 20.56 14.39
N GLN A 691 -1.36 20.71 13.71
CA GLN A 691 -2.67 20.73 14.35
C GLN A 691 -2.93 19.47 15.19
N THR A 692 -2.47 18.32 14.70
CA THR A 692 -2.62 17.01 15.37
C THR A 692 -1.73 16.86 16.61
N CYS A 693 -0.75 17.76 16.78
CA CYS A 693 0.19 17.79 17.90
C CYS A 693 -0.22 18.74 19.03
N SER A 694 -1.36 19.44 18.91
CA SER A 694 -1.77 20.50 19.86
C SER A 694 -0.67 21.58 20.04
N PRO A 695 -0.53 22.51 19.07
CA PRO A 695 0.64 23.38 18.99
C PRO A 695 0.79 24.35 20.17
N PHE A 696 -0.30 24.85 20.76
CA PHE A 696 -0.23 25.76 21.92
C PHE A 696 0.33 25.09 23.19
N PRO A 697 -0.13 23.88 23.59
CA PRO A 697 0.56 23.09 24.61
C PRO A 697 2.03 22.82 24.31
N LEU A 698 2.39 22.54 23.05
CA LEU A 698 3.77 22.28 22.66
C LEU A 698 4.66 23.53 22.80
N ILE A 699 4.17 24.71 22.38
CA ILE A 699 4.81 26.00 22.64
C ILE A 699 5.02 26.18 24.14
N PHE A 700 3.98 25.94 24.94
CA PHE A 700 4.07 26.08 26.39
C PHE A 700 5.11 25.13 27.01
N SER A 701 5.21 23.88 26.56
CA SER A 701 6.25 22.94 27.03
C SER A 701 7.67 23.43 26.75
N LEU A 702 7.92 24.03 25.58
CA LEU A 702 9.20 24.67 25.28
C LEU A 702 9.44 25.92 26.16
N CYS A 703 8.40 26.70 26.43
CA CYS A 703 8.48 27.83 27.36
C CYS A 703 8.83 27.37 28.79
N GLN A 704 8.26 26.26 29.27
CA GLN A 704 8.61 25.67 30.57
C GLN A 704 10.07 25.18 30.59
N LEU A 705 10.53 24.56 29.50
CA LEU A 705 11.92 24.15 29.35
C LEU A 705 12.86 25.36 29.39
N LEU A 706 12.46 26.46 28.72
CA LEU A 706 13.21 27.71 28.70
C LEU A 706 13.24 28.40 30.08
N ASP A 707 12.10 28.42 30.79
CA ASP A 707 11.98 28.93 32.16
C ASP A 707 12.93 28.22 33.12
N GLY A 708 13.13 26.91 32.94
CA GLY A 708 14.08 26.12 33.73
C GLY A 708 15.52 26.67 33.70
N PHE A 709 15.90 27.40 32.65
CA PHE A 709 17.23 28.02 32.57
C PHE A 709 17.40 29.25 33.48
N SER A 710 16.32 29.88 33.94
CA SER A 710 16.37 31.02 34.88
C SER A 710 16.99 30.64 36.23
N LYS A 711 16.92 29.35 36.60
CA LYS A 711 17.47 28.77 37.84
C LYS A 711 18.49 27.67 37.57
N TYR A 712 19.00 27.57 36.35
CA TYR A 712 19.92 26.51 35.90
C TYR A 712 21.03 26.15 36.90
N TRP A 713 21.83 27.14 37.36
CA TRP A 713 22.93 26.91 38.29
C TRP A 713 22.50 26.55 39.72
N GLN A 714 21.22 26.78 40.07
CA GLN A 714 20.64 26.40 41.35
C GLN A 714 20.16 24.94 41.34
N LEU A 715 20.02 24.32 40.17
CA LEU A 715 19.62 22.94 40.03
C LEU A 715 20.76 21.97 40.38
N PRO A 716 20.47 20.83 41.02
CA PRO A 716 21.43 19.74 41.20
C PRO A 716 22.05 19.31 39.87
N ARG A 717 23.29 18.81 39.91
CA ARG A 717 24.02 18.39 38.70
C ARG A 717 23.27 17.31 37.91
N GLU A 718 22.58 16.41 38.60
CA GLU A 718 21.82 15.31 38.01
C GLU A 718 20.59 15.80 37.23
N LYS A 719 20.10 17.01 37.54
CA LYS A 719 18.94 17.64 36.87
C LYS A 719 19.33 18.57 35.73
N ARG A 720 20.63 18.65 35.40
CA ARG A 720 21.19 19.49 34.33
C ARG A 720 21.61 18.62 33.14
N CYS A 721 20.66 17.87 32.57
CA CYS A 721 20.95 16.96 31.46
C CYS A 721 21.19 17.71 30.14
N LEU A 722 20.59 18.88 29.96
CA LEU A 722 20.84 19.78 28.83
C LEU A 722 21.86 20.86 29.25
N PRO A 723 23.01 21.01 28.58
CA PRO A 723 23.96 22.11 28.88
C PRO A 723 23.32 23.48 28.62
N LEU A 724 23.88 24.55 29.21
CA LEU A 724 23.38 25.92 29.02
C LEU A 724 23.38 26.35 27.54
N ASP A 725 24.34 25.86 26.75
CA ASP A 725 24.41 26.07 25.30
C ASP A 725 23.16 25.52 24.58
N GLY A 726 22.49 24.51 25.17
CA GLY A 726 21.22 23.97 24.66
C GLY A 726 20.04 24.95 24.77
N LYS A 727 20.17 26.04 25.54
CA LYS A 727 19.17 27.12 25.60
C LYS A 727 18.95 27.75 24.22
N ASP A 728 20.02 27.91 23.42
CA ASP A 728 19.93 28.43 22.05
C ASP A 728 19.09 27.52 21.15
N LEU A 729 19.20 26.21 21.35
CA LEU A 729 18.42 25.20 20.62
C LEU A 729 16.92 25.34 20.94
N VAL A 730 16.58 25.51 22.22
CA VAL A 730 15.19 25.68 22.67
C VAL A 730 14.59 26.98 22.12
N ILE A 731 15.35 28.08 22.17
CA ILE A 731 14.92 29.38 21.61
C ILE A 731 14.66 29.24 20.11
N HIS A 732 15.57 28.60 19.37
CA HIS A 732 15.42 28.42 17.93
C HIS A 732 14.20 27.57 17.57
N ILE A 733 13.95 26.47 18.29
CA ILE A 733 12.74 25.65 18.09
C ILE A 733 11.49 26.45 18.40
N LEU A 734 11.49 27.23 19.48
CA LEU A 734 10.35 28.05 19.86
C LEU A 734 10.00 29.04 18.75
N GLU A 735 11.02 29.70 18.17
CA GLU A 735 10.89 30.60 17.03
C GLU A 735 10.31 29.90 15.80
N LEU A 736 10.90 28.77 15.37
CA LEU A 736 10.37 28.00 14.24
C LEU A 736 8.92 27.54 14.46
N LEU A 737 8.60 27.11 15.68
CA LEU A 737 7.29 26.57 16.02
C LEU A 737 6.22 27.66 16.00
N TYR A 738 6.42 28.79 16.67
CA TYR A 738 5.39 29.83 16.72
C TYR A 738 5.23 30.51 15.35
N GLU A 739 6.30 30.66 14.56
CA GLU A 739 6.21 31.16 13.17
C GLU A 739 5.39 30.21 12.30
N ALA A 740 5.61 28.89 12.42
CA ALA A 740 4.80 27.89 11.71
C ALA A 740 3.32 27.91 12.13
N VAL A 741 3.03 28.21 13.41
CA VAL A 741 1.66 28.35 13.92
C VAL A 741 1.02 29.65 13.41
N LEU A 742 1.76 30.78 13.38
CA LEU A 742 1.26 32.06 12.86
C LEU A 742 0.97 31.99 11.35
N ALA A 743 1.87 31.38 10.58
CA ALA A 743 1.69 31.18 9.14
C ALA A 743 0.42 30.38 8.81
N ASN A 744 -0.06 29.56 9.75
CA ASN A 744 -1.25 28.73 9.63
C ASN A 744 -2.41 29.19 10.53
N ALA A 745 -2.41 30.44 11.01
CA ALA A 745 -3.44 30.95 11.92
C ALA A 745 -4.86 30.85 11.33
N GLU A 746 -5.00 30.97 10.01
CA GLU A 746 -6.29 30.86 9.30
C GLU A 746 -6.89 29.45 9.34
N THR A 747 -6.10 28.41 9.63
CA THR A 747 -6.59 27.03 9.77
C THR A 747 -7.41 26.80 11.04
N PHE A 748 -7.29 27.70 12.02
CA PHE A 748 -8.06 27.66 13.26
C PHE A 748 -9.36 28.46 13.12
N SER A 749 -10.43 28.01 13.79
CA SER A 749 -11.60 28.88 13.93
C SER A 749 -11.26 30.10 14.79
N PRO A 750 -11.83 31.29 14.51
CA PRO A 750 -11.51 32.51 15.27
C PRO A 750 -11.68 32.34 16.78
N ASP A 751 -12.73 31.65 17.22
CA ASP A 751 -12.99 31.37 18.63
C ASP A 751 -11.96 30.40 19.24
N ALA A 752 -11.46 29.43 18.47
CA ALA A 752 -10.42 28.51 18.94
C ALA A 752 -9.07 29.22 19.06
N TRP A 753 -8.73 30.07 18.07
CA TRP A 753 -7.52 30.88 18.07
C TRP A 753 -7.45 31.80 19.29
N VAL A 754 -8.48 32.63 19.51
CA VAL A 754 -8.53 33.59 20.63
C VAL A 754 -8.49 32.88 21.99
N ARG A 755 -9.21 31.76 22.14
CA ARG A 755 -9.17 30.97 23.38
C ARG A 755 -7.81 30.34 23.62
N SER A 756 -7.15 29.83 22.58
CA SER A 756 -5.83 29.19 22.70
C SER A 756 -4.74 30.21 23.02
N LEU A 757 -4.77 31.38 22.39
CA LEU A 757 -3.89 32.51 22.71
C LEU A 757 -4.07 32.98 24.17
N SER A 758 -5.33 33.18 24.59
CA SER A 758 -5.64 33.60 25.97
C SER A 758 -5.22 32.55 27.00
N TRP A 759 -5.39 31.27 26.68
CA TRP A 759 -4.91 30.17 27.51
C TRP A 759 -3.39 30.18 27.64
N LEU A 760 -2.66 30.33 26.52
CA LEU A 760 -1.21 30.38 26.53
C LEU A 760 -0.70 31.58 27.32
N HIS A 761 -1.24 32.79 27.08
CA HIS A 761 -0.89 34.00 27.83
C HIS A 761 -1.01 33.79 29.34
N ARG A 762 -2.16 33.28 29.80
CA ARG A 762 -2.40 33.00 31.22
C ARG A 762 -1.45 31.95 31.81
N LYS A 763 -0.98 31.00 30.99
CA LYS A 763 -0.01 29.99 31.42
C LYS A 763 1.40 30.58 31.55
N LEU A 764 1.76 31.55 30.71
CA LEU A 764 3.06 32.23 30.75
C LEU A 764 3.22 33.15 31.97
N GLU A 765 2.13 33.66 32.56
CA GLU A 765 2.15 34.45 33.81
C GLU A 765 2.83 33.70 34.99
N GLN A 766 2.95 32.37 34.90
CA GLN A 766 3.57 31.53 35.92
C GLN A 766 5.08 31.34 35.73
N LEU A 767 5.61 31.77 34.58
CA LEU A 767 7.01 31.63 34.19
C LEU A 767 7.77 32.95 34.38
N ASP A 768 9.08 32.93 34.21
CA ASP A 768 9.88 34.15 34.16
C ASP A 768 9.44 35.06 33.01
N TRP A 769 9.38 36.37 33.28
CA TRP A 769 8.88 37.38 32.34
C TRP A 769 9.67 37.45 31.03
N THR A 770 10.96 37.08 31.04
CA THR A 770 11.78 37.03 29.83
C THR A 770 11.30 35.98 28.83
N VAL A 771 10.64 34.90 29.31
CA VAL A 771 10.03 33.87 28.45
C VAL A 771 8.82 34.46 27.69
N GLY A 772 7.96 35.21 28.38
CA GLY A 772 6.84 35.92 27.75
C GLY A 772 7.31 36.96 26.74
N LEU A 773 8.38 37.71 27.06
CA LEU A 773 8.97 38.69 26.16
C LEU A 773 9.48 38.07 24.84
N ARG A 774 9.97 36.82 24.87
CA ARG A 774 10.39 36.10 23.65
C ARG A 774 9.24 35.75 22.72
N LEU A 775 8.02 35.64 23.25
CA LEU A 775 6.79 35.40 22.47
C LEU A 775 6.07 36.70 22.09
N LYS A 776 6.71 37.86 22.23
CA LYS A 776 6.10 39.14 21.92
C LYS A 776 5.53 39.22 20.49
N SER A 777 6.26 38.71 19.49
CA SER A 777 5.79 38.66 18.09
C SER A 777 4.54 37.79 17.95
N PHE A 778 4.48 36.67 18.67
CA PHE A 778 3.32 35.77 18.67
C PHE A 778 2.05 36.39 19.25
N PHE A 779 2.19 37.31 20.22
CA PHE A 779 1.06 38.01 20.86
C PHE A 779 0.76 39.39 20.27
N GLU A 780 1.47 39.80 19.22
CA GLU A 780 1.33 41.13 18.64
C GLU A 780 -0.12 41.40 18.21
N GLY A 781 -0.65 42.57 18.59
CA GLY A 781 -2.05 42.95 18.34
C GLY A 781 -3.09 42.33 19.28
N HIS A 782 -2.70 41.39 20.16
CA HIS A 782 -3.61 40.73 21.10
C HIS A 782 -3.36 41.11 22.57
N PHE A 783 -2.10 41.17 22.99
CA PHE A 783 -1.72 41.51 24.36
C PHE A 783 -0.59 42.54 24.38
N LYS A 784 -0.56 43.36 25.44
CA LYS A 784 0.57 44.27 25.71
C LYS A 784 1.75 43.47 26.27
N CYS A 785 2.96 43.96 26.05
CA CYS A 785 4.15 43.28 26.55
C CYS A 785 4.37 43.58 28.03
N GLU A 786 4.28 42.55 28.87
CA GLU A 786 4.42 42.67 30.33
C GLU A 786 5.90 42.62 30.74
N VAL A 787 6.35 43.63 31.51
CA VAL A 787 7.75 43.78 31.93
C VAL A 787 7.88 44.32 33.35
N PRO A 788 9.02 44.14 34.03
CA PRO A 788 9.27 44.72 35.34
C PRO A 788 9.12 46.23 35.39
N ALA A 789 8.46 46.72 36.44
CA ALA A 789 8.24 48.16 36.64
C ALA A 789 9.53 48.99 36.65
N THR A 790 10.63 48.41 37.13
CA THR A 790 11.95 49.05 37.19
C THR A 790 12.54 49.33 35.81
N LEU A 791 12.05 48.68 34.74
CA LEU A 791 12.46 48.96 33.37
C LEU A 791 11.97 50.33 32.90
N PHE A 792 10.78 50.77 33.34
CA PHE A 792 10.23 52.09 33.02
C PHE A 792 11.03 53.24 33.65
N GLU A 793 11.82 52.96 34.69
CA GLU A 793 12.67 53.97 35.34
C GLU A 793 13.84 54.42 34.45
N ILE A 794 14.27 53.55 33.52
CA ILE A 794 15.44 53.79 32.67
C ILE A 794 15.14 53.81 31.17
N CYS A 795 13.92 53.41 30.75
CA CYS A 795 13.49 53.40 29.36
C CYS A 795 12.17 54.17 29.16
N LYS A 796 12.08 54.95 28.07
CA LYS A 796 10.83 55.61 27.64
C LYS A 796 9.89 54.62 26.94
N LEU A 797 9.34 53.68 27.70
CA LEU A 797 8.36 52.72 27.19
C LEU A 797 6.98 53.36 27.09
N SER A 798 6.26 53.11 25.98
CA SER A 798 4.87 53.55 25.81
C SER A 798 3.91 52.62 26.55
N GLU A 799 2.98 53.19 27.32
CA GLU A 799 1.91 52.42 27.97
C GLU A 799 0.94 51.77 26.99
N ASP A 800 0.93 52.18 25.72
CA ASP A 800 0.09 51.57 24.68
C ASP A 800 0.58 50.17 24.30
N GLU A 801 1.89 49.94 24.37
CA GLU A 801 2.53 48.69 23.94
C GLU A 801 3.02 47.84 25.12
N TRP A 802 3.36 48.47 26.24
CA TRP A 802 4.01 47.83 27.38
C TRP A 802 3.17 47.98 28.65
N THR A 803 3.18 46.94 29.48
CA THR A 803 2.50 46.93 30.78
C THR A 803 3.55 46.74 31.88
N SER A 804 3.50 47.61 32.89
CA SER A 804 4.36 47.54 34.07
C SER A 804 3.81 46.54 35.09
N GLN A 805 4.65 45.59 35.54
CA GLN A 805 4.31 44.60 36.56
C GLN A 805 5.31 44.60 37.72
N ALA A 806 4.79 44.30 38.92
CA ALA A 806 5.60 44.13 40.12
C ALA A 806 6.14 42.68 40.18
N HIS A 807 7.43 42.51 39.90
CA HIS A 807 8.10 41.21 40.00
C HIS A 807 8.93 41.11 41.28
N PRO A 808 8.85 40.00 42.05
CA PRO A 808 9.56 39.86 43.33
C PRO A 808 11.08 40.00 43.24
N GLY A 809 11.68 39.67 42.09
CA GLY A 809 13.12 39.76 41.86
C GLY A 809 13.63 41.17 41.51
N TYR A 810 12.73 42.12 41.23
CA TYR A 810 13.09 43.45 40.73
C TYR A 810 12.61 44.54 41.69
N GLY A 811 13.55 45.07 42.47
CA GLY A 811 13.34 46.21 43.37
C GLY A 811 13.98 47.51 42.87
N PRO A 812 13.85 48.62 43.60
CA PRO A 812 14.49 49.89 43.26
C PRO A 812 15.99 49.71 42.96
N GLY A 813 16.44 50.26 41.83
CA GLY A 813 17.84 50.14 41.38
C GLY A 813 18.17 48.90 40.52
N THR A 814 17.19 48.01 40.28
CA THR A 814 17.38 46.84 39.38
C THR A 814 16.99 47.11 37.93
N GLY A 815 16.69 48.36 37.55
CA GLY A 815 16.28 48.70 36.18
C GLY A 815 17.29 48.21 35.13
N LEU A 816 18.59 48.46 35.33
CA LEU A 816 19.63 48.04 34.38
C LEU A 816 19.75 46.52 34.23
N LEU A 817 19.41 45.76 35.27
CA LEU A 817 19.32 44.29 35.20
C LEU A 817 18.19 43.88 34.25
N ALA A 818 16.97 44.38 34.50
CA ALA A 818 15.81 44.11 33.66
C ALA A 818 16.04 44.55 32.20
N TRP A 819 16.71 45.68 31.98
CA TRP A 819 17.05 46.16 30.65
C TRP A 819 18.06 45.25 29.95
N MET A 820 19.09 44.80 30.66
CA MET A 820 20.09 43.92 30.08
C MET A 820 19.50 42.55 29.73
N GLU A 821 18.67 41.97 30.60
CA GLU A 821 17.96 40.71 30.33
C GLU A 821 16.99 40.84 29.15
N SER A 822 16.29 41.98 29.05
CA SER A 822 15.45 42.31 27.89
C SER A 822 16.27 42.35 26.60
N CYS A 823 17.44 43.01 26.62
CA CYS A 823 18.32 43.08 25.46
C CYS A 823 18.93 41.72 25.06
N CYS A 824 19.05 40.77 26.00
CA CYS A 824 19.52 39.42 25.69
C CYS A 824 18.53 38.63 24.84
N THR A 825 17.23 38.95 24.92
CA THR A 825 16.18 38.11 24.31
C THR A 825 16.31 37.99 22.80
N SER A 826 16.48 39.11 22.10
CA SER A 826 16.66 39.14 20.65
C SER A 826 17.39 40.41 20.23
N ARG A 827 18.00 40.38 19.04
CA ARG A 827 18.68 41.54 18.46
C ARG A 827 17.71 42.71 18.24
N GLY A 828 16.49 42.44 17.76
CA GLY A 828 15.47 43.46 17.56
C GLY A 828 15.05 44.15 18.86
N ASN A 829 14.88 43.38 19.93
CA ASN A 829 14.60 43.94 21.26
C ASN A 829 15.80 44.74 21.79
N SER A 830 17.03 44.24 21.63
CA SER A 830 18.26 44.96 22.02
C SER A 830 18.36 46.34 21.36
N GLU A 831 18.15 46.42 20.05
CA GLU A 831 18.20 47.68 19.30
C GLU A 831 17.08 48.65 19.75
N ARG A 832 15.87 48.13 19.97
CA ARG A 832 14.73 48.92 20.49
C ARG A 832 14.99 49.44 21.90
N MET A 833 15.46 48.59 22.81
CA MET A 833 15.75 48.94 24.19
C MET A 833 16.90 49.95 24.29
N LEU A 834 17.91 49.84 23.42
CA LEU A 834 18.98 50.84 23.32
C LEU A 834 18.47 52.20 22.82
N ALA A 835 17.48 52.24 21.93
CA ALA A 835 16.89 53.48 21.45
C ALA A 835 16.00 54.18 22.49
N LEU A 836 15.38 53.41 23.38
CA LEU A 836 14.49 53.91 24.42
C LEU A 836 15.23 54.24 25.73
N LEU A 837 16.49 53.83 25.86
CA LEU A 837 17.33 54.06 27.04
C LEU A 837 17.53 55.56 27.30
N VAL A 838 17.34 55.97 28.55
CA VAL A 838 17.51 57.34 29.01
C VAL A 838 18.78 57.46 29.83
N VAL A 839 19.80 58.09 29.26
CA VAL A 839 21.04 58.47 29.96
C VAL A 839 21.45 59.85 29.45
N ASP A 840 21.63 60.81 30.36
CA ASP A 840 22.15 62.13 30.00
C ASP A 840 23.67 62.08 29.76
N VAL A 841 24.05 62.02 28.48
CA VAL A 841 25.46 62.04 28.04
C VAL A 841 26.17 63.34 28.40
N GLY A 842 25.43 64.43 28.59
CA GLY A 842 25.96 65.72 29.03
C GLY A 842 26.39 65.73 30.50
N ASN A 843 25.94 64.76 31.29
CA ASN A 843 26.25 64.64 32.70
C ASN A 843 27.26 63.50 32.96
N PRO A 844 28.56 63.80 33.16
CA PRO A 844 29.59 62.78 33.32
C PRO A 844 29.41 61.92 34.58
N GLU A 845 28.77 62.46 35.63
CA GLU A 845 28.49 61.70 36.85
C GLU A 845 27.41 60.64 36.63
N GLU A 846 26.40 60.95 35.82
CA GLU A 846 25.34 60.02 35.43
C GLU A 846 25.90 58.89 34.56
N VAL A 847 26.70 59.23 33.54
CA VAL A 847 27.39 58.23 32.70
C VAL A 847 28.29 57.32 33.54
N ARG A 848 28.98 57.87 34.57
CA ARG A 848 29.80 57.09 35.49
C ARG A 848 28.98 56.15 36.36
N LEU A 849 27.85 56.60 36.90
CA LEU A 849 26.93 55.77 37.68
C LEU A 849 26.31 54.67 36.81
N PHE A 850 25.87 55.01 35.60
CA PHE A 850 25.39 54.07 34.59
C PHE A 850 26.46 53.01 34.31
N SER A 851 27.72 53.40 34.09
CA SER A 851 28.80 52.46 33.79
C SER A 851 29.08 51.49 34.95
N LYS A 852 28.98 51.95 36.21
CA LYS A 852 29.08 51.09 37.39
C LYS A 852 27.88 50.15 37.51
N GLY A 853 26.66 50.65 37.32
CA GLY A 853 25.44 49.84 37.34
C GLY A 853 25.42 48.80 36.22
N PHE A 854 25.90 49.17 35.04
CA PHE A 854 26.07 48.27 33.89
C PHE A 854 27.01 47.11 34.23
N LEU A 855 28.15 47.39 34.89
CA LEU A 855 29.07 46.33 35.33
C LEU A 855 28.41 45.35 36.31
N VAL A 856 27.59 45.85 37.24
CA VAL A 856 26.86 45.00 38.19
C VAL A 856 25.83 44.14 37.47
N ALA A 857 25.03 44.72 36.58
CA ALA A 857 24.05 43.99 35.76
C ALA A 857 24.74 42.94 34.88
N LEU A 858 25.86 43.29 34.25
CA LEU A 858 26.65 42.39 33.40
C LEU A 858 27.10 41.14 34.15
N VAL A 859 27.61 41.28 35.37
CA VAL A 859 28.06 40.14 36.18
C VAL A 859 26.88 39.28 36.67
N GLN A 860 25.69 39.87 36.82
CA GLN A 860 24.48 39.13 37.16
C GLN A 860 23.91 38.35 35.98
N VAL A 861 24.00 38.88 34.75
CA VAL A 861 23.38 38.30 33.54
C VAL A 861 24.31 37.33 32.80
N MET A 862 25.60 37.65 32.68
CA MET A 862 26.59 36.85 31.94
C MET A 862 26.56 35.35 32.28
N PRO A 863 26.45 34.91 33.54
CA PRO A 863 26.46 33.48 33.85
C PRO A 863 25.27 32.70 33.29
N TRP A 864 24.15 33.37 33.01
CA TRP A 864 22.91 32.76 32.53
C TRP A 864 22.73 32.88 31.02
N CYS A 865 23.67 33.56 30.36
CA CYS A 865 23.66 33.74 28.91
C CYS A 865 24.08 32.45 28.21
N SER A 866 23.29 32.05 27.23
CA SER A 866 23.77 31.17 26.17
C SER A 866 24.82 31.87 25.28
N PRO A 867 25.55 31.14 24.43
CA PRO A 867 26.46 31.74 23.46
C PRO A 867 25.82 32.83 22.58
N GLN A 868 24.58 32.65 22.08
CA GLN A 868 23.92 33.68 21.27
C GLN A 868 23.47 34.90 22.09
N GLU A 869 22.89 34.70 23.27
CA GLU A 869 22.53 35.81 24.17
C GLU A 869 23.77 36.63 24.53
N TRP A 870 24.89 35.96 24.78
CA TRP A 870 26.18 36.59 25.04
C TRP A 870 26.71 37.37 23.84
N GLN A 871 26.56 36.86 22.63
CA GLN A 871 26.89 37.61 21.41
C GLN A 871 26.03 38.87 21.27
N CYS A 872 24.72 38.80 21.59
CA CYS A 872 23.85 39.97 21.59
C CYS A 872 24.34 41.03 22.60
N LEU A 873 24.70 40.63 23.82
CA LEU A 873 25.27 41.53 24.83
C LEU A 873 26.61 42.14 24.41
N ASN A 874 27.49 41.36 23.78
CA ASN A 874 28.75 41.88 23.26
C ASN A 874 28.53 42.97 22.21
N GLN A 875 27.58 42.77 21.30
CA GLN A 875 27.22 43.77 20.29
C GLN A 875 26.57 45.00 20.93
N LEU A 876 25.67 44.82 21.89
CA LEU A 876 25.08 45.92 22.66
C LEU A 876 26.15 46.76 23.37
N THR A 877 27.11 46.09 24.01
CA THR A 877 28.23 46.74 24.72
C THR A 877 29.08 47.57 23.77
N ARG A 878 29.40 47.03 22.57
CA ARG A 878 30.08 47.80 21.51
C ARG A 878 29.30 49.06 21.13
N ARG A 879 27.98 48.95 20.92
CA ARG A 879 27.12 50.10 20.61
C ARG A 879 27.09 51.15 21.72
N LEU A 880 27.09 50.74 22.98
CA LEU A 880 27.14 51.67 24.11
C LEU A 880 28.46 52.44 24.17
N LEU A 881 29.59 51.77 23.87
CA LEU A 881 30.90 52.40 23.77
C LEU A 881 30.97 53.37 22.57
N GLU A 882 30.47 52.95 21.40
CA GLU A 882 30.35 53.79 20.19
C GLU A 882 29.58 55.08 20.45
N LYS A 883 28.43 54.98 21.13
CA LYS A 883 27.57 56.11 21.48
C LYS A 883 28.04 56.90 22.71
N GLN A 884 29.15 56.51 23.33
CA GLN A 884 29.69 57.12 24.56
C GLN A 884 28.73 57.09 25.76
N LEU A 885 27.77 56.16 25.76
CA LEU A 885 26.84 55.92 26.88
C LEU A 885 27.50 55.10 27.99
N LEU A 886 28.52 54.31 27.64
CA LEU A 886 29.31 53.52 28.57
C LEU A 886 30.74 54.08 28.63
N HIS A 887 31.20 54.45 29.82
CA HIS A 887 32.55 54.92 30.05
C HIS A 887 33.44 53.78 30.56
N VAL A 888 34.34 53.31 29.70
CA VAL A 888 35.43 52.41 30.08
C VAL A 888 36.75 53.05 29.63
N PRO A 889 37.75 53.16 30.51
CA PRO A 889 39.06 53.64 30.10
C PRO A 889 39.76 52.58 29.22
N TYR A 890 40.35 53.01 28.11
CA TYR A 890 41.32 52.21 27.34
C TYR A 890 42.76 52.41 27.83
N SER A 891 42.95 53.17 28.92
CA SER A 891 44.26 53.46 29.51
C SER A 891 44.79 52.30 30.36
N LEU A 892 46.11 52.22 30.43
CA LEU A 892 46.91 51.13 30.97
C LEU A 892 46.78 50.96 32.49
N GLU A 893 46.36 49.78 32.96
CA GLU A 893 46.60 49.35 34.35
C GLU A 893 48.03 48.82 34.57
N TYR A 894 48.64 48.23 33.54
CA TYR A 894 49.87 47.43 33.67
C TYR A 894 51.12 48.08 33.08
N ILE A 895 50.98 49.01 32.14
CA ILE A 895 52.10 49.61 31.40
C ILE A 895 52.12 51.11 31.72
N GLN A 896 53.08 51.57 32.52
CA GLN A 896 53.15 52.97 32.98
C GLN A 896 53.77 53.93 31.94
N PHE A 897 54.45 53.40 30.92
CA PHE A 897 55.02 54.16 29.82
C PHE A 897 54.24 53.89 28.54
N VAL A 898 53.39 54.84 28.16
CA VAL A 898 52.79 54.90 26.82
C VAL A 898 53.90 55.45 25.90
N PRO A 899 54.42 54.70 24.91
CA PRO A 899 55.08 55.36 23.77
C PRO A 899 54.04 56.29 23.13
N LEU A 900 54.42 57.29 22.32
CA LEU A 900 53.48 58.21 21.65
C LEU A 900 52.59 57.51 20.59
N LEU A 901 51.95 56.39 20.94
CA LEU A 901 51.11 55.53 20.11
C LEU A 901 49.71 56.09 20.00
N ASN A 902 49.13 56.00 18.81
CA ASN A 902 47.75 56.40 18.59
C ASN A 902 46.84 55.19 18.86
N LEU A 903 46.39 55.01 20.11
CA LEU A 903 45.52 53.87 20.47
C LEU A 903 44.07 53.99 19.97
N LYS A 904 43.69 55.10 19.31
CA LYS A 904 42.32 55.31 18.81
C LYS A 904 41.79 54.19 17.89
N PRO A 905 42.58 53.60 16.97
CA PRO A 905 42.12 52.53 16.09
C PRO A 905 41.73 51.24 16.83
N PHE A 906 42.24 51.02 18.04
CA PHE A 906 41.93 49.85 18.88
C PHE A 906 41.24 50.22 20.20
N ALA A 907 40.68 51.44 20.29
CA ALA A 907 40.14 51.96 21.54
C ALA A 907 38.97 51.09 22.05
N GLN A 908 38.08 50.65 21.16
CA GLN A 908 36.93 49.82 21.55
C GLN A 908 37.36 48.43 22.00
N GLU A 909 38.30 47.80 21.31
CA GLU A 909 38.82 46.47 21.63
C GLU A 909 39.53 46.50 22.99
N LEU A 910 40.31 47.55 23.26
CA LEU A 910 40.94 47.78 24.56
C LEU A 910 39.89 48.02 25.66
N GLN A 911 38.88 48.85 25.40
CA GLN A 911 37.78 49.11 26.34
C GLN A 911 37.04 47.82 26.71
N LEU A 912 36.71 46.98 25.73
CA LEU A 912 36.07 45.69 25.98
C LEU A 912 36.96 44.77 26.82
N SER A 913 38.25 44.68 26.48
CA SER A 913 39.20 43.89 27.25
C SER A 913 39.29 44.34 28.72
N VAL A 914 39.32 45.65 28.97
CA VAL A 914 39.30 46.22 30.33
C VAL A 914 37.97 45.93 31.03
N LEU A 915 36.83 46.10 30.34
CA LEU A 915 35.51 45.80 30.90
C LEU A 915 35.41 44.34 31.36
N TRP A 916 35.89 43.40 30.55
CA TRP A 916 35.91 41.98 30.92
C TRP A 916 36.80 41.71 32.12
N LEU A 917 37.97 42.34 32.18
CA LEU A 917 38.82 42.25 33.37
C LEU A 917 38.08 42.76 34.62
N ARG A 918 37.40 43.91 34.53
CA ARG A 918 36.61 44.45 35.66
C ARG A 918 35.46 43.55 36.06
N ALA A 919 34.77 42.94 35.10
CA ALA A 919 33.68 42.01 35.34
C ALA A 919 34.18 40.80 36.13
N PHE A 920 35.32 40.22 35.74
CA PHE A 920 35.92 39.09 36.46
C PHE A 920 36.52 39.50 37.82
N GLN A 921 37.09 40.70 37.95
CA GLN A 921 37.52 41.22 39.27
C GLN A 921 36.33 41.32 40.24
N PHE A 922 35.16 41.74 39.75
CA PHE A 922 33.94 41.81 40.56
C PHE A 922 33.36 40.41 40.84
N LEU A 923 33.25 39.56 39.82
CA LEU A 923 32.70 38.20 39.94
C LEU A 923 33.57 37.28 40.82
N CYS A 924 34.89 37.43 40.79
CA CYS A 924 35.82 36.68 41.64
C CYS A 924 36.02 37.31 43.03
N SER A 925 35.33 38.40 43.35
CA SER A 925 35.38 39.01 44.68
C SER A 925 34.78 38.09 45.75
N GLN A 926 35.12 38.35 47.03
CA GLN A 926 34.58 37.55 48.14
C GLN A 926 33.05 37.53 48.20
N SER A 927 32.39 38.59 47.72
CA SER A 927 30.93 38.71 47.70
C SER A 927 30.26 37.74 46.72
N CYS A 928 30.97 37.33 45.66
CA CYS A 928 30.40 36.55 44.55
C CYS A 928 31.00 35.13 44.44
N ARG A 929 31.97 34.78 45.29
CA ARG A 929 32.71 33.50 45.23
C ARG A 929 31.84 32.24 45.19
N ASN A 930 30.66 32.29 45.82
CA ASN A 930 29.73 31.15 45.90
C ASN A 930 28.52 31.27 44.94
N TRP A 931 28.53 32.21 44.00
CA TRP A 931 27.41 32.41 43.07
C TRP A 931 27.29 31.32 42.02
N LEU A 932 28.41 30.68 41.64
CA LEU A 932 28.45 29.70 40.57
C LEU A 932 29.10 28.39 41.02
N PRO A 933 28.55 27.23 40.60
CA PRO A 933 29.24 25.96 40.69
C PRO A 933 30.41 25.91 39.70
N MET A 934 31.27 24.89 39.81
CA MET A 934 32.44 24.72 38.93
C MET A 934 32.08 24.67 37.44
N GLU A 935 30.96 24.05 37.07
CA GLU A 935 30.52 24.03 35.68
C GLU A 935 30.07 25.42 35.19
N GLY A 936 29.50 26.24 36.09
CA GLY A 936 29.14 27.63 35.79
C GLY A 936 30.35 28.51 35.56
N TRP A 937 31.42 28.33 36.36
CA TRP A 937 32.70 28.99 36.12
C TRP A 937 33.32 28.59 34.78
N SER A 938 33.28 27.29 34.45
CA SER A 938 33.76 26.80 33.15
C SER A 938 33.00 27.44 31.99
N HIS A 939 31.67 27.60 32.13
CA HIS A 939 30.83 28.27 31.14
C HIS A 939 31.21 29.73 30.93
N VAL A 940 31.28 30.51 32.00
CA VAL A 940 31.62 31.94 31.96
C VAL A 940 33.02 32.17 31.38
N VAL A 941 33.99 31.30 31.71
CA VAL A 941 35.33 31.35 31.11
C VAL A 941 35.29 31.08 29.61
N ARG A 942 34.45 30.14 29.16
CA ARG A 942 34.27 29.85 27.72
C ARG A 942 33.69 31.06 26.96
N LEU A 943 32.67 31.71 27.53
CA LEU A 943 32.10 32.94 26.97
C LEU A 943 33.15 34.05 26.86
N LEU A 944 33.96 34.24 27.89
CA LEU A 944 35.08 35.18 27.88
C LEU A 944 36.09 34.84 26.77
N CYS A 945 36.56 33.60 26.71
CA CYS A 945 37.54 33.17 25.70
C CYS A 945 37.02 33.45 24.29
N ASN A 946 35.77 33.07 23.99
CA ASN A 946 35.16 33.34 22.68
C ASN A 946 35.13 34.84 22.36
N SER A 947 34.85 35.70 23.35
CA SER A 947 34.83 37.15 23.16
C SER A 947 36.23 37.70 22.87
N LEU A 948 37.23 37.25 23.63
CA LEU A 948 38.61 37.68 23.47
C LEU A 948 39.20 37.18 22.14
N THR A 949 38.90 35.95 21.71
CA THR A 949 39.27 35.46 20.37
C THR A 949 38.67 36.33 19.27
N SER A 950 37.38 36.71 19.38
CA SER A 950 36.74 37.65 18.45
C SER A 950 37.40 39.03 18.43
N LEU A 951 37.95 39.51 19.57
CA LEU A 951 38.75 40.73 19.60
C LEU A 951 40.08 40.57 18.86
N LEU A 952 40.77 39.44 19.01
CA LEU A 952 42.00 39.14 18.27
C LEU A 952 41.75 39.16 16.76
N ASP A 953 40.66 38.54 16.30
CA ASP A 953 40.27 38.52 14.90
C ASP A 953 39.90 39.93 14.39
N SER A 954 39.21 40.74 15.21
CA SER A 954 38.91 42.14 14.89
C SER A 954 40.19 42.95 14.67
N VAL A 955 41.20 42.77 15.52
CA VAL A 955 42.51 43.46 15.38
C VAL A 955 43.26 42.99 14.13
N ARG A 956 43.32 41.67 13.87
CA ARG A 956 43.91 41.12 12.63
C ARG A 956 43.22 41.69 11.37
N LEU A 957 41.90 41.87 11.40
CA LEU A 957 41.15 42.47 10.31
C LEU A 957 41.52 43.95 10.13
N THR A 958 41.54 44.74 11.20
CA THR A 958 41.94 46.16 11.15
C THR A 958 43.37 46.35 10.64
N GLN A 959 44.27 45.41 10.94
CA GLN A 959 45.63 45.39 10.38
C GLN A 959 45.68 45.10 8.87
N SER A 960 44.80 44.23 8.38
CA SER A 960 44.76 43.83 6.96
C SER A 960 43.95 44.78 6.07
N VAL A 961 42.98 45.50 6.64
CA VAL A 961 42.01 46.36 5.94
C VAL A 961 42.30 47.87 6.12
N GLY A 962 43.48 48.26 6.61
CA GLY A 962 43.83 49.66 6.93
C GLY A 962 43.37 50.69 5.88
N PRO A 963 42.89 51.89 6.26
CA PRO A 963 42.06 52.75 5.42
C PRO A 963 42.82 53.30 4.20
N TRP A 964 42.53 52.76 3.01
CA TRP A 964 42.92 53.31 1.69
C TRP A 964 42.09 54.55 1.29
N ALA A 965 41.71 55.38 2.25
CA ALA A 965 41.01 56.64 2.00
C ALA A 965 41.62 57.72 2.89
N GLN A 966 42.30 58.68 2.27
CA GLN A 966 42.99 59.85 2.88
C GLN A 966 44.49 59.70 3.23
N GLY A 967 45.30 59.17 2.31
CA GLY A 967 46.65 59.72 2.04
C GLY A 967 47.73 59.73 3.14
N GLN A 968 47.60 58.96 4.22
CA GLN A 968 48.68 58.71 5.19
C GLN A 968 48.90 57.21 5.36
N GLU A 969 50.08 56.71 4.95
CA GLU A 969 50.60 55.40 5.33
C GLU A 969 50.89 55.41 6.84
N GLN A 970 49.97 54.93 7.69
CA GLN A 970 50.27 54.67 9.10
C GLN A 970 50.34 53.17 9.36
N ASP A 971 51.55 52.70 9.66
CA ASP A 971 51.83 51.35 10.16
C ASP A 971 51.31 51.23 11.61
N LEU A 972 50.23 50.45 11.80
CA LEU A 972 49.59 50.21 13.11
C LEU A 972 50.22 49.04 13.89
N THR A 973 51.42 48.59 13.49
CA THR A 973 52.07 47.42 14.09
C THR A 973 52.38 47.63 15.58
N GLN A 974 52.87 48.81 15.99
CA GLN A 974 53.19 49.06 17.41
C GLN A 974 51.94 49.08 18.28
N GLU A 975 50.87 49.71 17.81
CA GLU A 975 49.58 49.75 18.48
C GLU A 975 48.99 48.35 18.66
N ALA A 976 49.14 47.47 17.68
CA ALA A 976 48.65 46.09 17.77
C ALA A 976 49.53 45.20 18.67
N LEU A 977 50.86 45.35 18.65
CA LEU A 977 51.75 44.68 19.60
C LEU A 977 51.43 45.07 21.05
N PHE A 978 51.13 46.36 21.26
CA PHE A 978 50.66 46.88 22.53
C PHE A 978 49.31 46.26 22.94
N PHE A 979 48.36 46.17 22.01
CA PHE A 979 47.07 45.51 22.26
C PHE A 979 47.26 44.06 22.72
N TYR A 980 48.04 43.25 21.98
CA TYR A 980 48.31 41.85 22.37
C TYR A 980 48.98 41.75 23.74
N THR A 981 49.94 42.63 24.04
CA THR A 981 50.57 42.72 25.36
C THR A 981 49.53 42.97 26.45
N GLN A 982 48.63 43.94 26.25
CA GLN A 982 47.62 44.31 27.23
C GLN A 982 46.60 43.18 27.46
N VAL A 983 46.09 42.58 26.39
CA VAL A 983 45.13 41.45 26.50
C VAL A 983 45.77 40.24 27.16
N PHE A 984 47.05 39.95 26.87
CA PHE A 984 47.81 38.90 27.55
C PHE A 984 47.85 39.14 29.07
N CYS A 985 48.13 40.37 29.51
CA CYS A 985 48.12 40.73 30.93
C CYS A 985 46.74 40.51 31.56
N HIS A 986 45.66 40.93 30.88
CA HIS A 986 44.30 40.76 31.36
C HIS A 986 43.93 39.27 31.49
N VAL A 987 44.27 38.44 30.50
CA VAL A 987 44.01 36.99 30.54
C VAL A 987 44.72 36.34 31.72
N LEU A 988 46.02 36.62 31.93
CA LEU A 988 46.76 36.05 33.05
C LEU A 988 46.25 36.53 34.41
N HIS A 989 45.80 37.79 34.51
CA HIS A 989 45.18 38.28 35.75
C HIS A 989 43.87 37.55 36.04
N ILE A 990 43.01 37.36 35.04
CA ILE A 990 41.77 36.59 35.20
C ILE A 990 42.09 35.15 35.62
N MET A 991 43.07 34.51 34.98
CA MET A 991 43.54 33.17 35.36
C MET A 991 44.03 33.09 36.81
N ALA A 992 44.70 34.13 37.32
CA ALA A 992 45.19 34.17 38.70
C ALA A 992 44.06 34.31 39.74
N MET A 993 42.90 34.86 39.35
CA MET A 993 41.74 35.00 40.24
C MET A 993 40.83 33.77 40.25
N LEU A 994 40.93 32.89 39.25
CA LEU A 994 40.03 31.75 39.04
C LEU A 994 40.55 30.44 39.66
N HIS A 995 39.63 29.48 39.80
CA HIS A 995 39.97 28.10 40.16
C HIS A 995 40.77 27.42 39.04
N GLN A 996 41.82 26.68 39.42
CA GLN A 996 42.76 26.11 38.44
C GLN A 996 42.11 25.13 37.45
N GLU A 997 41.05 24.43 37.85
CA GLU A 997 40.37 23.44 37.00
C GLU A 997 39.64 24.07 35.80
N VAL A 998 39.32 25.37 35.84
CA VAL A 998 38.60 26.06 34.75
C VAL A 998 39.51 26.93 33.89
N CYS A 999 40.79 27.06 34.22
CA CYS A 999 41.72 27.98 33.56
C CYS A 999 42.31 27.46 32.23
N GLU A 1000 42.06 26.21 31.83
CA GLU A 1000 42.62 25.62 30.61
C GLU A 1000 42.30 26.43 29.33
N PRO A 1001 41.05 26.87 29.06
CA PRO A 1001 40.75 27.66 27.87
C PRO A 1001 41.48 29.01 27.84
N LEU A 1002 41.66 29.64 29.00
CA LEU A 1002 42.40 30.91 29.11
C LEU A 1002 43.89 30.72 28.88
N TYR A 1003 44.45 29.59 29.34
CA TYR A 1003 45.84 29.23 29.08
C TYR A 1003 46.10 29.05 27.57
N VAL A 1004 45.21 28.33 26.87
CA VAL A 1004 45.29 28.17 25.41
C VAL A 1004 45.20 29.52 24.70
N LEU A 1005 44.26 30.37 25.12
CA LEU A 1005 44.13 31.73 24.58
C LEU A 1005 45.39 32.58 24.82
N ALA A 1006 46.02 32.49 25.99
CA ALA A 1006 47.27 33.19 26.28
C ALA A 1006 48.41 32.78 25.33
N LEU A 1007 48.50 31.48 24.99
CA LEU A 1007 49.44 30.99 23.98
C LEU A 1007 49.11 31.49 22.57
N GLU A 1008 47.83 31.56 22.21
CA GLU A 1008 47.39 32.12 20.92
C GLU A 1008 47.78 33.61 20.82
N ILE A 1009 47.55 34.40 21.87
CA ILE A 1009 47.93 35.82 21.91
C ILE A 1009 49.45 35.98 21.72
N LEU A 1010 50.27 35.16 22.39
CA LEU A 1010 51.72 35.18 22.21
C LEU A 1010 52.12 34.78 20.79
N THR A 1011 51.39 33.87 20.14
CA THR A 1011 51.62 33.53 18.73
C THR A 1011 51.23 34.67 17.79
N CYS A 1012 50.15 35.40 18.05
CA CYS A 1012 49.82 36.63 17.31
C CYS A 1012 50.95 37.67 17.45
N TYR A 1013 51.40 37.89 18.68
CA TYR A 1013 52.50 38.80 18.99
C TYR A 1013 53.79 38.42 18.26
N GLU A 1014 54.20 37.16 18.37
CA GLU A 1014 55.40 36.60 17.73
C GLU A 1014 55.35 36.74 16.21
N THR A 1015 54.20 36.40 15.60
CA THR A 1015 54.02 36.47 14.15
C THR A 1015 54.17 37.90 13.66
N LEU A 1016 53.49 38.85 14.31
CA LEU A 1016 53.53 40.26 13.95
C LEU A 1016 54.90 40.90 14.19
N SER A 1017 55.58 40.53 15.29
CA SER A 1017 56.93 41.01 15.62
C SER A 1017 57.97 40.53 14.60
N LYS A 1018 57.84 39.29 14.09
CA LYS A 1018 58.75 38.73 13.07
C LYS A 1018 58.54 39.32 11.67
N THR A 1019 57.31 39.66 11.29
CA THR A 1019 57.03 40.23 9.97
C THR A 1019 57.48 41.69 9.82
N HIS A 1020 57.62 42.43 10.92
CA HIS A 1020 58.02 43.85 10.93
C HIS A 1020 59.22 44.15 11.84
N PRO A 1021 60.42 43.61 11.52
CA PRO A 1021 61.61 43.73 12.38
C PRO A 1021 62.16 45.17 12.50
N SER A 1022 61.77 46.10 11.61
CA SER A 1022 62.19 47.51 11.65
C SER A 1022 61.52 48.33 12.75
N VAL A 1023 60.44 47.81 13.37
CA VAL A 1023 59.55 48.54 14.26
C VAL A 1023 59.92 48.38 15.75
N SER A 1024 60.76 47.39 16.09
CA SER A 1024 61.17 47.10 17.47
C SER A 1024 62.70 47.11 17.60
N SER A 1025 63.24 48.02 18.41
CA SER A 1025 64.67 47.98 18.74
C SER A 1025 64.99 46.75 19.60
N LEU A 1026 66.21 46.20 19.48
CA LEU A 1026 66.64 45.05 20.29
C LEU A 1026 66.43 45.28 21.79
N LEU A 1027 66.60 46.52 22.26
CA LEU A 1027 66.37 46.92 23.65
C LEU A 1027 64.89 46.87 24.04
N GLN A 1028 64.00 47.37 23.18
CA GLN A 1028 62.55 47.36 23.40
C GLN A 1028 62.03 45.92 23.49
N LYS A 1029 62.46 45.05 22.58
CA LYS A 1029 62.09 43.63 22.58
C LYS A 1029 62.53 42.89 23.86
N VAL A 1030 63.75 43.16 24.33
CA VAL A 1030 64.25 42.58 25.60
C VAL A 1030 63.47 43.10 26.81
N ASN A 1031 63.08 44.37 26.81
CA ASN A 1031 62.28 44.95 27.89
C ASN A 1031 60.85 44.38 27.90
N GLU A 1032 60.21 44.26 26.74
CA GLU A 1032 58.89 43.64 26.57
C GLU A 1032 58.90 42.16 26.99
N GLN A 1033 59.92 41.39 26.56
CA GLN A 1033 60.10 40.00 27.01
C GLN A 1033 60.27 39.91 28.53
N ARG A 1034 61.09 40.76 29.16
CA ARG A 1034 61.27 40.77 30.62
C ARG A 1034 59.96 41.08 31.34
N PHE A 1035 59.19 42.03 30.83
CA PHE A 1035 57.88 42.38 31.37
C PHE A 1035 56.89 41.21 31.27
N LEU A 1036 56.74 40.62 30.08
CA LEU A 1036 55.87 39.46 29.87
C LEU A 1036 56.28 38.26 30.74
N LYS A 1037 57.59 38.00 30.89
CA LYS A 1037 58.12 36.97 31.81
C LYS A 1037 57.72 37.24 33.26
N SER A 1038 57.89 38.48 33.73
CA SER A 1038 57.53 38.86 35.10
C SER A 1038 56.05 38.64 35.40
N ILE A 1039 55.17 38.82 34.41
CA ILE A 1039 53.74 38.53 34.59
C ILE A 1039 53.48 37.02 34.57
N ALA A 1040 54.07 36.30 33.62
CA ALA A 1040 53.91 34.84 33.48
C ALA A 1040 54.46 34.05 34.69
N GLU A 1041 55.45 34.59 35.41
CA GLU A 1041 56.00 33.98 36.64
C GLU A 1041 54.95 33.79 37.74
N ASN A 1042 53.89 34.61 37.75
CA ASN A 1042 52.81 34.53 38.75
C ASN A 1042 51.82 33.37 38.52
N ILE A 1043 51.97 32.61 37.43
CA ILE A 1043 51.11 31.47 37.12
C ILE A 1043 51.48 30.28 38.02
N THR A 1044 50.49 29.78 38.76
CA THR A 1044 50.70 28.76 39.80
C THR A 1044 51.09 27.39 39.24
N PRO A 1045 50.42 26.82 38.20
CA PRO A 1045 50.80 25.52 37.65
C PRO A 1045 52.16 25.60 36.93
N GLU A 1046 53.13 24.83 37.40
CA GLU A 1046 54.51 24.92 36.94
C GLU A 1046 54.67 24.58 35.44
N GLU A 1047 53.98 23.54 34.94
CA GLU A 1047 54.05 23.15 33.53
C GLU A 1047 53.53 24.25 32.59
N ARG A 1048 52.39 24.86 32.94
CA ARG A 1048 51.81 25.98 32.17
C ARG A 1048 52.71 27.20 32.21
N ARG A 1049 53.27 27.52 33.38
CA ARG A 1049 54.24 28.60 33.56
C ARG A 1049 55.49 28.37 32.71
N GLN A 1050 56.10 27.19 32.75
CA GLN A 1050 57.30 26.86 31.98
C GLN A 1050 57.04 26.98 30.47
N THR A 1051 55.90 26.50 29.99
CA THR A 1051 55.52 26.60 28.57
C THR A 1051 55.36 28.05 28.12
N LEU A 1052 54.69 28.90 28.91
CA LEU A 1052 54.59 30.34 28.62
C LEU A 1052 55.97 31.01 28.61
N LEU A 1053 56.83 30.72 29.59
CA LEU A 1053 58.18 31.28 29.66
C LEU A 1053 59.06 30.84 28.47
N GLN A 1054 58.92 29.60 28.03
CA GLN A 1054 59.58 29.10 26.82
C GLN A 1054 59.08 29.83 25.57
N LYS A 1055 57.76 29.96 25.41
CA LYS A 1055 57.13 30.70 24.30
C LYS A 1055 57.58 32.17 24.27
N ILE A 1056 57.63 32.84 25.42
CA ILE A 1056 58.11 34.24 25.52
C ILE A 1056 59.60 34.36 25.18
N SER A 1057 60.38 33.30 25.39
CA SER A 1057 61.82 33.29 25.07
C SER A 1057 62.12 32.96 23.61
N SER A 1058 61.16 32.42 22.84
CA SER A 1058 61.39 31.90 21.49
C SER A 1058 61.22 32.92 20.36
N PHE A 1059 60.57 34.05 20.64
CA PHE A 1059 60.47 35.17 19.70
C PHE A 1059 61.42 36.27 20.11
#